data_AF-A0A975SNE3-F1
#
_entry.id   AF-A0A975SNE3-F1
#
_cell.length_a   1.000
_cell.length_b   1.000
_cell.length_c   1.000
_cell.angle_alpha   90.00
_cell.angle_beta   90.00
_cell.angle_gamma   90.00
#
_symmetry.space_group_name_H-M   'P 1'
#
loop_
_entity.id
_entity.type
_entity.pdbx_description
1 polymer ?
#
loop_
_entity_poly.entity_id
_entity_poly.type
_entity_poly.pdbx_seq_one_letter_code
_entity_poly.pdbx_strand_id
1 'polypeptide(L)'
;MKHAALNRIYRLVWSKLHQGWIAVSEITKGRKKQGGKGALAFILILLSPPLLAAPVGGQITAGSGNISQSGNTTTIRQDSSRLSIGWTSFNTTSQETVNFVQPSANAIAVNRISDPNPTQFLGHLNANGQVWLINPNGVLFGQGAQINVGGLVASTLDVKDSALNSLSRNLSGSGNGSIINQGTINTLNGGYVALIGKTVSNQGSINTPYGSTQLLAGNDVTLTFADNALVGMQINQNILNALVENKGAIYADGGLVILSASAKNAVLASVVNNSGLIEANSVSEKNGTILLDGGNKGVVENSGTLDASGKTTGQTGGVVKVLGETVSLASSSTIDASGDKGGGTVLVGGNFHGEGPEQNATTTNVASGALIRADALTQGNGGNVAIWSDGQTTFNGSITARGGDGGGNGGQVETSGHQLNVGKTASVNTLAKNGKSGNWLLDPEDVIIGSLYDWGGSYNITVDTVALTNALNTTSVTIQTTHNFPNCTGGISCPGTSGNGDIIVLDLIGAIYDAQGVHSTVYWTGNTTLTLSAYRNVIFKTTDNYYSNAGGGNTSNLGGIELYENNSNANAIIRADNSGTGSGTVKIDQQNFSLGTNNSISFYHNDNSSLGTTNDYSQYLYSGLGDPARVFSYIALNVTATINDKIYDGTNAATINTLNLPGSVPSGISLSSAGATATFVDKNAGTNKSVSVSGVSFVGGISSSGGNNYYINGLESLTASITKANLSVSGVSASNKNYDGTTTATLTGSGAISALGSDVVSLSGTGVGTFADKNVGTGIGVTVSGYTPLRYGCGQLQSGPTHGPYRQYLQGQFNLER
;
A
#
# COMPACT_ATOMS: atom_id res chain seq x y z
N MET A 1 -24.23 50.41 1.88
CA MET A 1 -23.38 51.33 1.09
C MET A 1 -23.18 50.75 -0.30
N LYS A 2 -23.45 51.51 -1.37
CA LYS A 2 -23.22 51.09 -2.77
C LYS A 2 -21.72 51.20 -3.10
N HIS A 3 -21.17 50.08 -3.61
CA HIS A 3 -20.06 49.88 -4.56
C HIS A 3 -18.73 50.62 -4.42
N ALA A 4 -17.64 49.83 -4.43
CA ALA A 4 -16.50 50.07 -5.30
C ALA A 4 -16.26 48.80 -6.14
N ALA A 5 -16.62 48.86 -7.43
CA ALA A 5 -16.31 47.80 -8.39
C ALA A 5 -14.81 47.85 -8.70
N LEU A 6 -14.09 46.75 -8.47
CA LEU A 6 -12.72 46.56 -8.93
C LEU A 6 -12.72 46.54 -10.47
N ASN A 7 -11.88 47.42 -11.05
CA ASN A 7 -11.66 47.62 -12.47
C ASN A 7 -11.60 46.29 -13.25
N ARG A 8 -12.53 46.13 -14.21
CA ARG A 8 -12.59 44.99 -15.15
C ARG A 8 -11.74 45.19 -16.42
N ILE A 9 -10.76 46.10 -16.40
CA ILE A 9 -9.97 46.42 -17.59
C ILE A 9 -8.48 46.29 -17.26
N TYR A 10 -7.87 45.23 -17.80
CA TYR A 10 -6.42 44.99 -17.79
C TYR A 10 -5.92 44.90 -19.22
N ARG A 11 -4.63 45.18 -19.41
CA ARG A 11 -3.93 45.02 -20.69
C ARG A 11 -2.83 43.98 -20.52
N LEU A 12 -2.63 43.12 -21.53
CA LEU A 12 -1.48 42.22 -21.57
C LEU A 12 -0.26 42.91 -22.18
N VAL A 13 0.91 42.81 -21.52
CA VAL A 13 2.20 43.31 -22.02
C VAL A 13 3.24 42.18 -21.98
N TRP A 14 4.06 42.05 -23.03
CA TRP A 14 5.13 41.05 -23.13
C TRP A 14 6.29 41.42 -22.21
N SER A 15 6.62 40.53 -21.26
CA SER A 15 7.80 40.66 -20.40
C SER A 15 8.97 39.86 -20.94
N LYS A 16 10.10 40.53 -21.17
CA LYS A 16 11.36 39.86 -21.53
C LYS A 16 11.96 39.06 -20.36
N LEU A 17 11.71 39.47 -19.12
CA LEU A 17 12.22 38.79 -17.92
C LEU A 17 11.51 37.46 -17.71
N HIS A 18 10.18 37.43 -17.92
CA HIS A 18 9.35 36.24 -17.70
C HIS A 18 9.04 35.44 -18.97
N GLN A 19 9.56 35.87 -20.14
CA GLN A 19 9.28 35.28 -21.46
C GLN A 19 7.77 35.02 -21.71
N GLY A 20 6.90 35.90 -21.23
CA GLY A 20 5.45 35.69 -21.21
C GLY A 20 4.65 36.99 -21.18
N TRP A 21 3.35 36.87 -21.45
CA TRP A 21 2.41 37.99 -21.37
C TRP A 21 1.91 38.16 -19.94
N ILE A 22 1.97 39.38 -19.41
CA ILE A 22 1.57 39.70 -18.04
C ILE A 22 0.44 40.71 -18.07
N ALA A 23 -0.57 40.51 -17.22
CA ALA A 23 -1.65 41.47 -17.02
C ALA A 23 -1.12 42.68 -16.25
N VAL A 24 -1.30 43.87 -16.82
CA VAL A 24 -0.92 45.16 -16.24
C VAL A 24 -2.09 46.13 -16.37
N SER A 25 -1.99 47.27 -15.67
CA SER A 25 -2.95 48.36 -15.79
C SER A 25 -3.04 48.86 -17.24
N GLU A 26 -4.22 49.30 -17.67
CA GLU A 26 -4.46 49.81 -19.03
C GLU A 26 -3.57 51.00 -19.42
N ILE A 27 -3.13 51.80 -18.43
CA ILE A 27 -2.23 52.95 -18.63
C ILE A 27 -0.75 52.55 -18.72
N THR A 28 -0.40 51.28 -18.51
CA THR A 28 0.99 50.83 -18.58
C THR A 28 1.50 50.82 -20.02
N LYS A 29 2.58 51.57 -20.29
CA LYS A 29 3.27 51.60 -21.59
C LYS A 29 4.04 50.27 -21.80
N GLY A 30 3.66 49.50 -22.83
CA GLY A 30 4.29 48.22 -23.17
C GLY A 30 4.92 48.20 -24.56
N ARG A 31 6.02 47.43 -24.73
CA ARG A 31 6.67 47.17 -26.03
C ARG A 31 6.08 45.91 -26.67
N LYS A 32 5.93 45.89 -28.01
CA LYS A 32 5.54 44.68 -28.76
C LYS A 32 6.68 43.65 -28.76
N LYS A 33 6.35 42.36 -28.84
CA LYS A 33 7.30 41.27 -29.12
C LYS A 33 7.99 41.60 -30.45
N GLN A 34 9.28 41.99 -30.41
CA GLN A 34 10.04 42.27 -31.63
C GLN A 34 10.24 40.94 -32.37
N GLY A 35 9.58 40.77 -33.51
CA GLY A 35 9.93 39.74 -34.47
C GLY A 35 11.31 40.07 -35.03
N GLY A 36 12.27 39.16 -34.85
CA GLY A 36 13.56 39.26 -35.52
C GLY A 36 13.36 39.20 -37.03
N LYS A 37 13.57 40.33 -37.72
CA LYS A 37 13.68 40.34 -39.17
C LYS A 37 15.09 39.91 -39.54
N GLY A 38 15.16 38.89 -40.39
CA GLY A 38 16.39 38.38 -40.97
C GLY A 38 17.11 39.42 -41.82
N ALA A 39 18.43 39.31 -41.81
CA ALA A 39 19.28 39.85 -42.85
C ALA A 39 19.59 38.70 -43.83
N LEU A 40 19.08 38.83 -45.05
CA LEU A 40 19.54 38.09 -46.22
C LEU A 40 20.84 38.72 -46.70
N ALA A 41 21.93 37.95 -46.70
CA ALA A 41 23.09 38.17 -47.55
C ALA A 41 23.41 36.85 -48.26
N PHE A 42 23.40 36.90 -49.59
CA PHE A 42 23.49 35.77 -50.50
C PHE A 42 24.96 35.47 -50.86
N ILE A 43 25.24 34.19 -51.11
CA ILE A 43 26.39 33.59 -51.85
C ILE A 43 27.65 33.23 -51.03
N LEU A 44 27.70 31.96 -50.60
CA LEU A 44 28.64 30.98 -51.16
C LEU A 44 28.03 29.58 -50.98
N ILE A 45 27.68 28.90 -52.08
CA ILE A 45 27.31 27.49 -52.07
C ILE A 45 28.59 26.70 -51.79
N LEU A 46 28.85 26.45 -50.52
CA LEU A 46 29.50 25.22 -50.11
C LEU A 46 28.37 24.19 -49.99
N LEU A 47 28.49 23.06 -50.67
CA LEU A 47 27.72 21.87 -50.33
C LEU A 47 28.05 21.51 -48.87
N SER A 48 27.30 22.07 -47.92
CA SER A 48 27.16 21.47 -46.61
C SER A 48 26.29 20.23 -46.84
N PRO A 49 26.76 19.01 -46.55
CA PRO A 49 25.84 17.89 -46.52
C PRO A 49 24.68 18.25 -45.57
N PRO A 50 23.45 17.77 -45.84
CA PRO A 50 22.39 17.89 -44.86
C PRO A 50 22.93 17.42 -43.51
N LEU A 51 22.60 18.14 -42.43
CA LEU A 51 22.93 17.71 -41.08
C LEU A 51 22.19 16.37 -40.86
N LEU A 52 22.84 15.27 -41.25
CA LEU A 52 22.35 13.91 -41.09
C LEU A 52 22.40 13.64 -39.60
N ALA A 53 21.26 13.67 -38.93
CA ALA A 53 21.22 13.37 -37.50
C ALA A 53 21.17 11.86 -37.29
N ALA A 54 22.16 11.10 -37.78
CA ALA A 54 22.34 9.71 -37.39
C ALA A 54 23.26 9.61 -36.17
N PRO A 55 23.30 8.48 -35.43
CA PRO A 55 24.34 8.25 -34.43
C PRO A 55 25.75 8.37 -35.04
N VAL A 56 26.63 9.16 -34.43
CA VAL A 56 27.96 9.51 -34.96
C VAL A 56 29.09 9.07 -34.02
N GLY A 57 30.18 8.58 -34.61
CA GLY A 57 31.42 8.31 -33.87
C GLY A 57 31.38 7.05 -33.02
N GLY A 58 30.50 6.10 -33.34
CA GLY A 58 30.37 4.83 -32.62
C GLY A 58 31.67 4.02 -32.65
N GLN A 59 32.20 3.68 -31.48
CA GLN A 59 33.39 2.85 -31.30
C GLN A 59 33.11 1.79 -30.25
N ILE A 60 33.35 0.51 -30.57
CA ILE A 60 33.18 -0.60 -29.63
C ILE A 60 34.34 -0.55 -28.63
N THR A 61 34.03 -0.36 -27.35
CA THR A 61 35.01 -0.25 -26.25
C THR A 61 35.14 -1.54 -25.46
N ALA A 62 34.14 -2.41 -25.47
CA ALA A 62 34.19 -3.75 -24.88
C ALA A 62 33.23 -4.71 -25.60
N GLY A 63 33.55 -6.01 -25.62
CA GLY A 63 32.80 -7.01 -26.37
C GLY A 63 33.18 -7.07 -27.85
N SER A 64 32.34 -7.72 -28.66
CA SER A 64 32.56 -7.89 -30.11
C SER A 64 31.29 -7.67 -30.90
N GLY A 65 31.43 -7.03 -32.06
CA GLY A 65 30.36 -6.73 -32.99
C GLY A 65 30.82 -5.79 -34.10
N ASN A 66 29.90 -5.30 -34.91
CA ASN A 66 30.16 -4.27 -35.93
C ASN A 66 29.05 -3.22 -35.98
N ILE A 67 29.42 -2.01 -36.37
CA ILE A 67 28.50 -0.89 -36.62
C ILE A 67 28.54 -0.60 -38.11
N SER A 68 27.37 -0.50 -38.74
CA SER A 68 27.23 -0.20 -40.16
C SER A 68 26.09 0.78 -40.36
N GLN A 69 26.23 1.68 -41.35
CA GLN A 69 25.19 2.65 -41.69
C GLN A 69 24.89 2.54 -43.19
N SER A 70 23.61 2.43 -43.52
CA SER A 70 23.12 2.39 -44.90
C SER A 70 21.88 3.28 -45.02
N GLY A 71 22.00 4.37 -45.79
CA GLY A 71 20.97 5.41 -45.84
C GLY A 71 20.61 5.92 -44.45
N ASN A 72 19.32 5.94 -44.14
CA ASN A 72 18.78 6.39 -42.85
C ASN A 72 18.80 5.31 -41.76
N THR A 73 19.44 4.15 -42.00
CA THR A 73 19.47 3.04 -41.04
C THR A 73 20.89 2.79 -40.52
N THR A 74 21.06 2.85 -39.20
CA THR A 74 22.26 2.42 -38.50
C THR A 74 22.00 1.03 -37.90
N THR A 75 22.81 0.04 -38.27
CA THR A 75 22.72 -1.33 -37.74
C THR A 75 23.95 -1.66 -36.91
N ILE A 76 23.73 -2.00 -35.65
CA ILE A 76 24.70 -2.54 -34.71
C ILE A 76 24.48 -4.05 -34.64
N ARG A 77 25.39 -4.83 -35.22
CA ARG A 77 25.38 -6.29 -35.09
C ARG A 77 26.29 -6.66 -33.93
N GLN A 78 25.70 -7.14 -32.85
CA GLN A 78 26.41 -7.57 -31.65
C GLN A 78 26.67 -9.09 -31.73
N ASP A 79 27.91 -9.50 -31.46
CA ASP A 79 28.32 -10.91 -31.45
C ASP A 79 28.49 -11.45 -30.02
N SER A 80 28.99 -10.63 -29.10
CA SER A 80 29.16 -11.01 -27.69
C SER A 80 27.87 -10.83 -26.89
N SER A 81 27.72 -11.52 -25.76
CA SER A 81 26.56 -11.35 -24.86
C SER A 81 26.49 -9.96 -24.22
N ARG A 82 27.62 -9.27 -24.09
CA ARG A 82 27.74 -7.89 -23.59
C ARG A 82 28.58 -7.08 -24.57
N LEU A 83 28.09 -5.92 -24.95
CA LEU A 83 28.76 -5.00 -25.86
C LEU A 83 28.68 -3.60 -25.26
N SER A 84 29.81 -2.89 -25.26
CA SER A 84 29.86 -1.49 -24.85
C SER A 84 30.39 -0.65 -25.99
N ILE A 85 29.71 0.46 -26.27
CA ILE A 85 29.96 1.35 -27.41
C ILE A 85 30.04 2.78 -26.89
N GLY A 86 31.13 3.47 -27.20
CA GLY A 86 31.26 4.91 -27.04
C GLY A 86 30.75 5.64 -28.29
N TRP A 87 30.00 6.72 -28.09
CA TRP A 87 29.44 7.55 -29.16
C TRP A 87 29.82 9.02 -28.95
N THR A 88 30.14 9.72 -30.03
CA THR A 88 30.26 11.18 -30.00
C THR A 88 28.88 11.83 -29.89
N SER A 89 27.89 11.29 -30.60
CA SER A 89 26.49 11.71 -30.51
C SER A 89 25.57 10.54 -30.87
N PHE A 90 24.38 10.48 -30.28
CA PHE A 90 23.37 9.43 -30.53
C PHE A 90 22.00 10.04 -30.86
N ASN A 91 21.97 11.04 -31.74
CA ASN A 91 20.73 11.68 -32.17
C ASN A 91 20.09 10.93 -33.35
N THR A 92 18.77 11.10 -33.52
CA THR A 92 18.00 10.63 -34.70
C THR A 92 17.00 11.69 -35.17
N THR A 93 16.83 11.85 -36.48
CA THR A 93 15.61 12.45 -37.07
C THR A 93 14.45 11.44 -37.06
N SER A 94 13.23 11.92 -37.35
CA SER A 94 12.04 11.07 -37.41
C SER A 94 12.04 10.03 -38.53
N GLN A 95 12.95 10.15 -39.52
CA GLN A 95 13.07 9.20 -40.64
C GLN A 95 14.19 8.17 -40.44
N GLU A 96 14.96 8.27 -39.35
CA GLU A 96 16.10 7.40 -39.09
C GLU A 96 15.74 6.22 -38.19
N THR A 97 16.45 5.12 -38.40
CA THR A 97 16.26 3.86 -37.67
C THR A 97 17.58 3.36 -37.12
N VAL A 98 17.58 2.92 -35.86
CA VAL A 98 18.72 2.25 -35.22
C VAL A 98 18.34 0.82 -34.86
N ASN A 99 19.01 -0.15 -35.47
CA ASN A 99 18.76 -1.57 -35.26
C ASN A 99 19.90 -2.21 -34.46
N PHE A 100 19.58 -2.87 -33.36
CA PHE A 100 20.48 -3.75 -32.63
C PHE A 100 20.12 -5.21 -32.94
N VAL A 101 21.02 -5.91 -33.64
CA VAL A 101 20.91 -7.35 -33.91
C VAL A 101 21.81 -8.07 -32.93
N GLN A 102 21.23 -8.68 -31.91
CA GLN A 102 21.94 -9.23 -30.75
C GLN A 102 21.84 -10.77 -30.69
N PRO A 103 22.78 -11.47 -30.03
CA PRO A 103 22.79 -12.94 -30.01
C PRO A 103 21.60 -13.60 -29.31
N SER A 104 20.95 -12.91 -28.38
CA SER A 104 19.74 -13.38 -27.69
C SER A 104 19.01 -12.22 -27.01
N ALA A 105 17.80 -12.47 -26.49
CA ALA A 105 17.06 -11.51 -25.66
C ALA A 105 17.79 -11.12 -24.35
N ASN A 106 18.72 -11.97 -23.88
CA ASN A 106 19.55 -11.72 -22.70
C ASN A 106 20.74 -10.79 -22.98
N ALA A 107 21.07 -10.53 -24.24
CA ALA A 107 22.25 -9.75 -24.61
C ALA A 107 22.04 -8.27 -24.30
N ILE A 108 23.11 -7.60 -23.85
CA ILE A 108 23.06 -6.18 -23.46
C ILE A 108 24.01 -5.39 -24.34
N ALA A 109 23.52 -4.32 -24.95
CA ALA A 109 24.30 -3.29 -25.63
C ALA A 109 24.27 -1.99 -24.82
N VAL A 110 25.41 -1.61 -24.24
CA VAL A 110 25.58 -0.36 -23.50
C VAL A 110 26.14 0.71 -24.43
N ASN A 111 25.41 1.80 -24.59
CA ASN A 111 25.76 2.94 -25.43
C ASN A 111 26.07 4.12 -24.51
N ARG A 112 27.32 4.60 -24.50
CA ARG A 112 27.76 5.75 -23.72
C ARG A 112 28.00 6.94 -24.63
N ILE A 113 27.36 8.06 -24.33
CA ILE A 113 27.32 9.24 -25.19
C ILE A 113 28.14 10.35 -24.52
N SER A 114 29.11 10.87 -25.27
CA SER A 114 29.99 11.98 -24.85
C SER A 114 29.55 13.34 -25.40
N ASP A 115 28.39 13.42 -26.05
CA ASP A 115 27.79 14.66 -26.56
C ASP A 115 27.56 15.61 -25.38
N PRO A 116 28.02 16.88 -25.42
CA PRO A 116 27.73 17.86 -24.38
C PRO A 116 26.24 18.22 -24.28
N ASN A 117 25.41 17.81 -25.23
CA ASN A 117 23.97 18.03 -25.26
C ASN A 117 23.18 16.76 -24.91
N PRO A 118 21.92 16.89 -24.47
CA PRO A 118 21.02 15.75 -24.34
C PRO A 118 20.84 15.03 -25.68
N THR A 119 20.71 13.71 -25.62
CA THR A 119 20.33 12.90 -26.78
C THR A 119 18.93 13.30 -27.25
N GLN A 120 18.77 13.66 -28.52
CA GLN A 120 17.49 13.88 -29.19
C GLN A 120 17.19 12.71 -30.11
N PHE A 121 16.34 11.79 -29.63
CA PHE A 121 15.96 10.59 -30.38
C PHE A 121 14.53 10.75 -30.90
N LEU A 122 14.37 10.97 -32.21
CA LEU A 122 13.08 11.25 -32.85
C LEU A 122 12.58 10.10 -33.75
N GLY A 123 13.45 9.14 -34.07
CA GLY A 123 13.19 8.05 -35.03
C GLY A 123 12.79 6.72 -34.38
N HIS A 124 13.22 5.61 -35.00
CA HIS A 124 12.91 4.24 -34.56
C HIS A 124 14.14 3.55 -33.95
N LEU A 125 13.96 2.83 -32.86
CA LEU A 125 14.96 1.93 -32.28
C LEU A 125 14.38 0.53 -32.20
N ASN A 126 15.03 -0.46 -32.81
CA ASN A 126 14.63 -1.86 -32.72
C ASN A 126 15.76 -2.73 -32.15
N ALA A 127 15.46 -3.57 -31.16
CA ALA A 127 16.40 -4.53 -30.60
C ALA A 127 15.70 -5.83 -30.20
N ASN A 128 16.30 -6.97 -30.52
CA ASN A 128 15.80 -8.26 -30.03
C ASN A 128 16.26 -8.59 -28.60
N GLY A 129 17.22 -7.84 -28.05
CA GLY A 129 17.69 -7.92 -26.67
C GLY A 129 17.63 -6.57 -25.96
N GLN A 130 18.56 -6.33 -25.04
CA GLN A 130 18.54 -5.19 -24.13
C GLN A 130 19.46 -4.07 -24.62
N VAL A 131 18.98 -2.83 -24.55
CA VAL A 131 19.71 -1.61 -24.94
C VAL A 131 19.78 -0.66 -23.76
N TRP A 132 21.00 -0.25 -23.42
CA TRP A 132 21.24 0.74 -22.37
C TRP A 132 21.80 2.00 -23.03
N LEU A 133 21.18 3.14 -22.78
CA LEU A 133 21.52 4.44 -23.34
C LEU A 133 21.92 5.40 -22.21
N ILE A 134 23.21 5.74 -22.15
CA ILE A 134 23.82 6.48 -21.05
C ILE A 134 24.31 7.82 -21.57
N ASN A 135 23.62 8.90 -21.21
CA ASN A 135 24.03 10.27 -21.52
C ASN A 135 23.89 11.14 -20.26
N PRO A 136 25.01 11.55 -19.62
CA PRO A 136 24.98 12.42 -18.45
C PRO A 136 24.24 13.75 -18.65
N ASN A 137 24.13 14.22 -19.90
CA ASN A 137 23.46 15.46 -20.28
C ASN A 137 21.95 15.26 -20.54
N GLY A 138 21.44 14.03 -20.58
CA GLY A 138 20.02 13.71 -20.69
C GLY A 138 19.63 12.98 -21.96
N VAL A 139 18.38 12.53 -22.01
CA VAL A 139 17.79 11.80 -23.14
C VAL A 139 16.36 12.28 -23.35
N LEU A 140 16.04 12.67 -24.58
CA LEU A 140 14.69 12.95 -25.05
C LEU A 140 14.31 11.93 -26.11
N PHE A 141 13.30 11.11 -25.83
CA PHE A 141 12.56 10.38 -26.86
C PHE A 141 11.43 11.30 -27.34
N GLY A 142 11.59 11.92 -28.50
CA GLY A 142 10.66 12.95 -28.99
C GLY A 142 9.30 12.39 -29.44
N GLN A 143 8.35 13.28 -29.67
CA GLN A 143 7.03 12.91 -30.18
C GLN A 143 7.16 12.15 -31.51
N GLY A 144 6.50 10.99 -31.60
CA GLY A 144 6.57 10.09 -32.76
C GLY A 144 7.72 9.08 -32.74
N ALA A 145 8.68 9.20 -31.82
CA ALA A 145 9.73 8.20 -31.65
C ALA A 145 9.14 6.85 -31.21
N GLN A 146 9.70 5.75 -31.72
CA GLN A 146 9.27 4.39 -31.37
C GLN A 146 10.47 3.55 -30.96
N ILE A 147 10.45 3.05 -29.73
CA ILE A 147 11.52 2.25 -29.14
C ILE A 147 10.96 0.85 -28.87
N ASN A 148 11.42 -0.16 -29.60
CA ASN A 148 10.98 -1.55 -29.48
C ASN A 148 12.17 -2.44 -29.09
N VAL A 149 12.20 -2.93 -27.86
CA VAL A 149 13.38 -3.64 -27.30
C VAL A 149 13.02 -4.85 -26.44
N GLY A 150 13.97 -5.72 -26.15
CA GLY A 150 13.82 -6.73 -25.08
C GLY A 150 13.90 -6.12 -23.67
N GLY A 151 14.64 -5.03 -23.51
CA GLY A 151 14.65 -4.21 -22.29
C GLY A 151 15.43 -2.90 -22.51
N LEU A 152 15.05 -1.85 -21.79
CA LEU A 152 15.63 -0.51 -21.91
C LEU A 152 16.17 -0.02 -20.56
N VAL A 153 17.39 0.51 -20.55
CA VAL A 153 17.82 1.48 -19.54
C VAL A 153 18.16 2.78 -20.25
N ALA A 154 17.51 3.89 -19.91
CA ALA A 154 17.94 5.22 -20.34
C ALA A 154 18.33 6.02 -19.10
N SER A 155 19.60 6.43 -19.02
CA SER A 155 20.20 6.90 -17.77
C SER A 155 21.11 8.10 -17.95
N THR A 156 21.09 9.04 -16.99
CA THR A 156 22.15 10.04 -16.83
C THR A 156 23.29 9.57 -15.93
N LEU A 157 23.10 8.44 -15.24
CA LEU A 157 24.10 7.76 -14.43
C LEU A 157 24.77 6.63 -15.22
N ASP A 158 26.03 6.34 -14.94
CA ASP A 158 26.79 5.31 -15.66
C ASP A 158 26.91 4.03 -14.85
N VAL A 159 27.07 2.90 -15.55
CA VAL A 159 27.34 1.57 -14.98
C VAL A 159 28.74 1.14 -15.41
N LYS A 160 29.49 0.44 -14.54
CA LYS A 160 30.76 -0.16 -14.93
C LYS A 160 30.52 -1.42 -15.76
N ASP A 161 31.30 -1.62 -16.83
CA ASP A 161 31.20 -2.82 -17.68
C ASP A 161 31.36 -4.13 -16.88
N SER A 162 32.22 -4.13 -15.87
CA SER A 162 32.44 -5.28 -14.98
C SER A 162 31.19 -5.67 -14.16
N ALA A 163 30.25 -4.75 -13.95
CA ALA A 163 29.02 -4.99 -13.20
C ALA A 163 27.91 -5.60 -14.05
N LEU A 164 28.03 -5.66 -15.39
CA LEU A 164 26.95 -6.11 -16.29
C LEU A 164 26.59 -7.60 -16.16
N ASN A 165 27.44 -8.39 -15.48
CA ASN A 165 27.19 -9.79 -15.17
C ASN A 165 26.67 -10.01 -13.74
N SER A 166 26.60 -8.95 -12.94
CA SER A 166 26.03 -9.00 -11.59
C SER A 166 24.50 -8.97 -11.65
N LEU A 167 23.87 -9.64 -10.68
CA LEU A 167 22.42 -9.55 -10.43
C LEU A 167 22.05 -8.15 -9.94
N SER A 168 22.91 -7.53 -9.14
CA SER A 168 22.75 -6.14 -8.70
C SER A 168 23.73 -5.24 -9.43
N ARG A 169 23.22 -4.23 -10.12
CA ARG A 169 23.98 -3.34 -11.00
C ARG A 169 23.82 -1.92 -10.50
N ASN A 170 24.92 -1.35 -10.01
CA ASN A 170 24.96 0.02 -9.53
C ASN A 170 25.18 0.99 -10.70
N LEU A 171 24.32 2.00 -10.77
CA LEU A 171 24.45 3.16 -11.63
C LEU A 171 24.73 4.39 -10.77
N SER A 172 25.82 5.09 -11.06
CA SER A 172 26.21 6.30 -10.33
C SER A 172 26.86 7.32 -11.26
N GLY A 173 26.83 8.58 -10.85
CA GLY A 173 27.43 9.66 -11.63
C GLY A 173 26.90 11.04 -11.23
N SER A 174 27.43 12.07 -11.89
CA SER A 174 27.06 13.47 -11.68
C SER A 174 26.20 14.03 -12.82
N GLY A 175 25.58 13.16 -13.63
CA GLY A 175 24.76 13.55 -14.77
C GLY A 175 23.52 14.34 -14.33
N ASN A 176 23.47 15.62 -14.68
CA ASN A 176 22.38 16.55 -14.31
C ASN A 176 21.28 16.64 -15.38
N GLY A 177 21.38 15.87 -16.46
CA GLY A 177 20.37 15.82 -17.51
C GLY A 177 19.00 15.33 -17.03
N SER A 178 18.00 15.55 -17.88
CA SER A 178 16.66 14.98 -17.71
C SER A 178 16.44 13.80 -18.66
N ILE A 179 15.65 12.82 -18.24
CA ILE A 179 15.13 11.76 -19.11
C ILE A 179 13.67 12.06 -19.40
N ILE A 180 13.33 12.29 -20.67
CA ILE A 180 11.99 12.67 -21.09
C ILE A 180 11.51 11.72 -22.19
N ASN A 181 10.39 11.05 -21.97
CA ASN A 181 9.70 10.28 -23.00
C ASN A 181 8.46 11.02 -23.50
N GLN A 182 8.42 11.40 -24.77
CA GLN A 182 7.24 11.89 -25.50
C GLN A 182 6.80 10.92 -26.61
N GLY A 183 7.56 9.84 -26.82
CA GLY A 183 7.32 8.82 -27.83
C GLY A 183 6.59 7.60 -27.27
N THR A 184 6.75 6.47 -27.96
CA THR A 184 6.26 5.16 -27.53
C THR A 184 7.44 4.23 -27.25
N ILE A 185 7.48 3.65 -26.05
CA ILE A 185 8.46 2.64 -25.65
C ILE A 185 7.72 1.33 -25.43
N ASN A 186 8.10 0.28 -26.17
CA ASN A 186 7.55 -1.06 -26.07
C ASN A 186 8.64 -2.07 -25.73
N THR A 187 8.32 -3.01 -24.85
CA THR A 187 9.17 -4.19 -24.63
C THR A 187 8.51 -5.48 -25.07
N LEU A 188 9.33 -6.52 -25.26
CA LEU A 188 8.86 -7.90 -25.29
C LEU A 188 8.21 -8.28 -23.94
N ASN A 189 7.40 -9.35 -23.93
CA ASN A 189 6.79 -9.89 -22.71
C ASN A 189 7.87 -10.24 -21.67
N GLY A 190 7.70 -9.76 -20.44
CA GLY A 190 8.67 -9.93 -19.35
C GLY A 190 9.89 -9.02 -19.46
N GLY A 191 9.95 -8.13 -20.46
CA GLY A 191 10.97 -7.10 -20.59
C GLY A 191 10.83 -5.98 -19.55
N TYR A 192 11.73 -5.00 -19.60
CA TYR A 192 11.71 -3.89 -18.63
C TYR A 192 12.09 -2.55 -19.25
N VAL A 193 11.66 -1.47 -18.60
CA VAL A 193 12.10 -0.09 -18.88
C VAL A 193 12.55 0.55 -17.58
N ALA A 194 13.80 1.02 -17.51
CA ALA A 194 14.30 1.84 -16.42
C ALA A 194 14.75 3.21 -16.94
N LEU A 195 14.08 4.27 -16.50
CA LEU A 195 14.44 5.66 -16.81
C LEU A 195 15.05 6.29 -15.56
N ILE A 196 16.32 6.70 -15.62
CA ILE A 196 17.10 7.06 -14.43
C ILE A 196 17.78 8.42 -14.64
N GLY A 197 17.55 9.36 -13.74
CA GLY A 197 18.29 10.62 -13.76
C GLY A 197 17.98 11.50 -12.57
N LYS A 198 18.23 12.80 -12.68
CA LYS A 198 17.80 13.76 -11.65
C LYS A 198 16.31 14.13 -11.79
N THR A 199 15.89 14.27 -13.04
CA THR A 199 14.51 14.54 -13.44
C THR A 199 14.10 13.50 -14.48
N VAL A 200 12.98 12.82 -14.25
CA VAL A 200 12.42 11.83 -15.16
C VAL A 200 10.97 12.17 -15.45
N SER A 201 10.58 12.20 -16.72
CA SER A 201 9.22 12.58 -17.15
C SER A 201 8.72 11.67 -18.27
N ASN A 202 7.62 10.95 -18.02
CA ASN A 202 6.87 10.26 -19.07
C ASN A 202 5.68 11.12 -19.51
N GLN A 203 5.70 11.57 -20.76
CA GLN A 203 4.65 12.33 -21.45
C GLN A 203 4.07 11.55 -22.64
N GLY A 204 4.68 10.41 -22.98
CA GLY A 204 4.24 9.49 -24.04
C GLY A 204 3.66 8.20 -23.48
N SER A 205 3.92 7.08 -24.14
CA SER A 205 3.46 5.75 -23.71
C SER A 205 4.65 4.83 -23.42
N ILE A 206 4.56 4.05 -22.35
CA ILE A 206 5.46 2.94 -22.02
C ILE A 206 4.63 1.67 -21.89
N ASN A 207 5.02 0.59 -22.56
CA ASN A 207 4.32 -0.68 -22.54
C ASN A 207 5.29 -1.84 -22.25
N THR A 208 5.15 -2.46 -21.09
CA THR A 208 5.98 -3.55 -20.55
C THR A 208 5.15 -4.74 -20.06
N PRO A 209 4.47 -5.48 -20.96
CA PRO A 209 3.57 -6.56 -20.57
C PRO A 209 4.30 -7.67 -19.80
N TYR A 210 3.75 -8.10 -18.66
CA TYR A 210 4.35 -9.06 -17.70
C TYR A 210 5.72 -8.65 -17.16
N GLY A 211 6.12 -7.40 -17.41
CA GLY A 211 7.45 -6.87 -17.21
C GLY A 211 7.49 -5.85 -16.09
N SER A 212 8.44 -4.92 -16.16
CA SER A 212 8.51 -3.82 -15.20
C SER A 212 8.89 -2.47 -15.82
N THR A 213 8.27 -1.42 -15.31
CA THR A 213 8.62 -0.03 -15.63
C THR A 213 9.06 0.68 -14.36
N GLN A 214 10.26 1.25 -14.37
CA GLN A 214 10.83 1.98 -13.24
C GLN A 214 11.29 3.37 -13.67
N LEU A 215 10.73 4.42 -13.07
CA LEU A 215 11.17 5.81 -13.25
C LEU A 215 11.79 6.30 -11.96
N LEU A 216 13.10 6.55 -12.00
CA LEU A 216 13.92 6.72 -10.80
C LEU A 216 14.66 8.04 -10.81
N ALA A 217 14.48 8.84 -9.76
CA ALA A 217 15.23 10.08 -9.56
C ALA A 217 16.25 9.95 -8.42
N GLY A 218 17.55 9.96 -8.77
CA GLY A 218 18.67 9.78 -7.83
C GLY A 218 20.04 9.98 -8.50
N ASN A 219 21.12 10.01 -7.70
CA ASN A 219 22.52 10.07 -8.20
C ASN A 219 23.29 8.74 -8.03
N ASP A 220 22.72 7.82 -7.27
CA ASP A 220 23.29 6.49 -7.00
C ASP A 220 22.10 5.53 -6.86
N VAL A 221 21.92 4.66 -7.84
CA VAL A 221 20.78 3.77 -7.97
C VAL A 221 21.29 2.37 -8.25
N THR A 222 20.78 1.39 -7.51
CA THR A 222 21.07 -0.02 -7.77
C THR A 222 19.84 -0.69 -8.35
N LEU A 223 20.00 -1.33 -9.50
CA LEU A 223 18.97 -2.17 -10.10
C LEU A 223 19.25 -3.64 -9.79
N THR A 224 18.23 -4.38 -9.41
CA THR A 224 18.33 -5.82 -9.10
C THR A 224 17.56 -6.62 -10.13
N PHE A 225 18.24 -7.58 -10.73
CA PHE A 225 17.72 -8.46 -11.78
C PHE A 225 17.62 -9.90 -11.28
N ALA A 226 16.53 -10.57 -11.64
CA ALA A 226 16.41 -12.02 -11.60
C ALA A 226 16.33 -12.50 -13.04
N ASP A 227 17.37 -13.20 -13.50
CA ASP A 227 17.60 -13.50 -14.92
C ASP A 227 17.57 -12.22 -15.79
N ASN A 228 16.51 -12.02 -16.57
CA ASN A 228 16.29 -10.82 -17.39
C ASN A 228 15.21 -9.88 -16.86
N ALA A 229 14.53 -10.23 -15.78
CA ALA A 229 13.48 -9.41 -15.20
C ALA A 229 14.10 -8.42 -14.23
N LEU A 230 13.77 -7.15 -14.37
CA LEU A 230 14.08 -6.13 -13.37
C LEU A 230 13.08 -6.27 -12.23
N VAL A 231 13.54 -6.83 -11.11
CA VAL A 231 12.70 -7.24 -9.97
C VAL A 231 12.79 -6.30 -8.77
N GLY A 232 13.77 -5.41 -8.76
CA GLY A 232 13.92 -4.47 -7.65
C GLY A 232 14.84 -3.31 -7.98
N MET A 233 14.79 -2.30 -7.12
CA MET A 233 15.64 -1.12 -7.16
C MET A 233 15.97 -0.66 -5.75
N GLN A 234 17.05 0.12 -5.61
CA GLN A 234 17.38 0.88 -4.41
C GLN A 234 18.00 2.22 -4.81
N ILE A 235 17.52 3.33 -4.23
CA ILE A 235 18.19 4.62 -4.33
C ILE A 235 19.13 4.74 -3.13
N ASN A 236 20.45 4.72 -3.40
CA ASN A 236 21.49 4.67 -2.37
C ASN A 236 21.89 6.06 -1.88
N GLN A 237 21.79 7.08 -2.73
CA GLN A 237 22.12 8.45 -2.39
C GLN A 237 21.01 9.40 -2.81
N ASN A 238 20.52 10.12 -1.82
CA ASN A 238 19.47 11.10 -2.00
C ASN A 238 20.03 12.39 -2.60
N ILE A 239 19.23 13.07 -3.42
CA ILE A 239 19.67 14.24 -4.19
C ILE A 239 18.83 15.48 -3.87
N LEU A 240 19.26 16.64 -4.37
CA LEU A 240 18.47 17.88 -4.27
C LEU A 240 17.54 17.99 -5.48
N ASN A 241 16.25 18.27 -5.27
CA ASN A 241 15.24 18.45 -6.32
C ASN A 241 15.07 17.22 -7.24
N ALA A 242 14.93 16.03 -6.65
CA ALA A 242 14.57 14.83 -7.39
C ALA A 242 13.12 14.95 -7.88
N LEU A 243 12.87 14.70 -9.17
CA LEU A 243 11.53 14.77 -9.74
C LEU A 243 11.26 13.55 -10.63
N VAL A 244 10.19 12.84 -10.35
CA VAL A 244 9.61 11.84 -11.26
C VAL A 244 8.17 12.24 -11.57
N GLU A 245 7.85 12.32 -12.86
CA GLU A 245 6.48 12.62 -13.32
C GLU A 245 5.98 11.60 -14.34
N ASN A 246 4.72 11.19 -14.19
CA ASN A 246 3.95 10.56 -15.26
C ASN A 246 2.76 11.45 -15.65
N LYS A 247 2.80 11.94 -16.88
CA LYS A 247 1.76 12.73 -17.56
C LYS A 247 1.10 11.95 -18.71
N GLY A 248 1.79 10.93 -19.21
CA GLY A 248 1.33 10.03 -20.26
C GLY A 248 0.72 8.74 -19.71
N ALA A 249 1.02 7.63 -20.37
CA ALA A 249 0.52 6.31 -19.99
C ALA A 249 1.67 5.32 -19.75
N ILE A 250 1.50 4.45 -18.76
CA ILE A 250 2.37 3.30 -18.48
C ILE A 250 1.47 2.07 -18.38
N TYR A 251 1.75 1.04 -19.17
CA TYR A 251 1.04 -0.24 -19.17
C TYR A 251 2.02 -1.37 -18.82
N ALA A 252 1.72 -2.13 -17.78
CA ALA A 252 2.57 -3.21 -17.26
C ALA A 252 1.73 -4.36 -16.68
N ASP A 253 0.69 -4.79 -17.40
CA ASP A 253 -0.22 -5.86 -16.97
C ASP A 253 0.52 -7.13 -16.52
N GLY A 254 0.14 -7.65 -15.35
CA GLY A 254 0.76 -8.78 -14.67
C GLY A 254 2.18 -8.50 -14.15
N GLY A 255 2.58 -7.22 -14.15
CA GLY A 255 3.93 -6.75 -13.89
C GLY A 255 4.02 -5.69 -12.78
N LEU A 256 5.11 -4.92 -12.81
CA LEU A 256 5.49 -3.98 -11.74
C LEU A 256 5.76 -2.57 -12.29
N VAL A 257 5.14 -1.55 -11.69
CA VAL A 257 5.48 -0.15 -11.94
C VAL A 257 5.99 0.51 -10.67
N ILE A 258 7.17 1.16 -10.76
CA ILE A 258 7.75 1.95 -9.67
C ILE A 258 8.08 3.35 -10.18
N LEU A 259 7.56 4.37 -9.51
CA LEU A 259 8.04 5.75 -9.62
C LEU A 259 8.64 6.12 -8.27
N SER A 260 9.96 6.35 -8.23
CA SER A 260 10.64 6.65 -6.97
C SER A 260 11.59 7.84 -7.10
N ALA A 261 11.49 8.78 -6.17
CA ALA A 261 12.37 9.94 -6.07
C ALA A 261 12.79 10.13 -4.62
N SER A 262 14.09 10.20 -4.33
CA SER A 262 14.58 10.37 -2.95
C SER A 262 15.40 11.64 -2.77
N ALA A 263 14.98 12.49 -1.81
CA ALA A 263 15.64 13.76 -1.48
C ALA A 263 16.43 13.76 -0.18
N LYS A 264 17.50 14.56 -0.15
CA LYS A 264 18.45 14.62 0.99
C LYS A 264 17.93 15.44 2.17
N ASN A 265 17.14 16.51 1.92
CA ASN A 265 16.68 17.46 2.93
C ASN A 265 15.22 17.88 2.68
N ALA A 266 14.43 18.06 3.75
CA ALA A 266 13.01 18.44 3.69
C ALA A 266 12.75 19.85 3.08
N VAL A 267 13.74 20.75 3.13
CA VAL A 267 13.60 22.14 2.59
C VAL A 267 13.41 22.16 1.07
N LEU A 268 13.81 21.08 0.38
CA LEU A 268 13.65 20.88 -1.06
C LEU A 268 13.25 19.41 -1.30
N ALA A 269 11.95 19.14 -1.19
CA ALA A 269 11.38 17.80 -1.25
C ALA A 269 11.63 17.12 -2.60
N SER A 270 11.80 15.79 -2.57
CA SER A 270 11.61 14.94 -3.76
C SER A 270 10.14 14.99 -4.14
N VAL A 271 9.84 14.98 -5.44
CA VAL A 271 8.46 15.00 -5.91
C VAL A 271 8.23 13.82 -6.84
N VAL A 272 7.23 13.01 -6.51
CA VAL A 272 6.63 12.04 -7.43
C VAL A 272 5.23 12.54 -7.78
N ASN A 273 4.97 12.78 -9.07
CA ASN A 273 3.67 13.26 -9.52
C ASN A 273 3.09 12.36 -10.62
N ASN A 274 1.92 11.80 -10.38
CA ASN A 274 1.13 11.13 -11.40
C ASN A 274 -0.11 11.95 -11.74
N SER A 275 -0.18 12.42 -12.98
CA SER A 275 -1.38 13.07 -13.57
C SER A 275 -1.94 12.29 -14.76
N GLY A 276 -1.19 11.28 -15.24
CA GLY A 276 -1.59 10.40 -16.33
C GLY A 276 -2.19 9.07 -15.86
N LEU A 277 -2.01 8.04 -16.67
CA LEU A 277 -2.46 6.67 -16.41
C LEU A 277 -1.25 5.77 -16.07
N ILE A 278 -1.40 4.97 -15.01
CA ILE A 278 -0.54 3.83 -14.73
C ILE A 278 -1.43 2.60 -14.58
N GLU A 279 -1.21 1.61 -15.42
CA GLU A 279 -1.98 0.36 -15.48
C GLU A 279 -1.05 -0.84 -15.29
N ALA A 280 -1.37 -1.68 -14.32
CA ALA A 280 -0.73 -2.95 -14.03
C ALA A 280 -1.82 -3.96 -13.65
N ASN A 281 -2.74 -4.24 -14.57
CA ASN A 281 -3.87 -5.14 -14.29
C ASN A 281 -3.38 -6.56 -14.03
N SER A 282 -4.10 -7.32 -13.21
CA SER A 282 -3.78 -8.74 -13.01
C SER A 282 -3.96 -9.52 -14.32
N VAL A 283 -3.07 -10.48 -14.59
CA VAL A 283 -3.18 -11.37 -15.77
C VAL A 283 -3.03 -12.81 -15.32
N SER A 284 -4.05 -13.64 -15.61
CA SER A 284 -4.16 -14.99 -15.01
C SER A 284 -4.01 -14.90 -13.47
N GLU A 285 -3.15 -15.71 -12.86
CA GLU A 285 -2.87 -15.72 -11.42
C GLU A 285 -1.79 -14.71 -10.98
N LYS A 286 -1.27 -13.87 -11.89
CA LYS A 286 -0.25 -12.85 -11.54
C LYS A 286 -0.90 -11.50 -11.32
N ASN A 287 -0.90 -11.06 -10.06
CA ASN A 287 -1.34 -9.73 -9.65
C ASN A 287 -0.32 -8.67 -10.04
N GLY A 288 -0.77 -7.54 -10.58
CA GLY A 288 0.13 -6.41 -10.84
C GLY A 288 0.37 -5.56 -9.58
N THR A 289 1.46 -4.79 -9.60
CA THR A 289 1.85 -3.92 -8.49
C THR A 289 2.26 -2.54 -8.99
N ILE A 290 1.74 -1.50 -8.33
CA ILE A 290 2.08 -0.09 -8.57
C ILE A 290 2.62 0.51 -7.27
N LEU A 291 3.81 1.13 -7.34
CA LEU A 291 4.43 1.86 -6.23
C LEU A 291 4.81 3.27 -6.66
N LEU A 292 4.24 4.27 -6.00
CA LEU A 292 4.72 5.64 -6.01
C LEU A 292 5.43 5.91 -4.67
N ASP A 293 6.69 6.31 -4.72
CA ASP A 293 7.54 6.47 -3.54
C ASP A 293 8.34 7.79 -3.57
N GLY A 294 7.93 8.74 -2.74
CA GLY A 294 8.64 10.01 -2.53
C GLY A 294 9.84 9.88 -1.58
N GLY A 295 10.06 8.72 -0.96
CA GLY A 295 11.05 8.51 0.09
C GLY A 295 10.79 9.31 1.37
N ASN A 296 11.72 9.20 2.31
CA ASN A 296 11.60 9.70 3.70
C ASN A 296 11.35 11.21 3.85
N LYS A 297 11.58 11.99 2.78
CA LYS A 297 11.52 13.46 2.78
C LYS A 297 10.78 14.04 1.57
N GLY A 298 10.04 13.21 0.83
CA GLY A 298 9.40 13.61 -0.41
C GLY A 298 7.90 13.72 -0.34
N VAL A 299 7.37 14.37 -1.36
CA VAL A 299 5.95 14.56 -1.63
C VAL A 299 5.54 13.61 -2.75
N VAL A 300 4.40 12.95 -2.57
CA VAL A 300 3.73 12.21 -3.65
C VAL A 300 2.36 12.82 -3.90
N GLU A 301 2.12 13.19 -5.15
CA GLU A 301 0.83 13.71 -5.62
C GLU A 301 0.28 12.78 -6.70
N ASN A 302 -0.94 12.28 -6.48
CA ASN A 302 -1.70 11.59 -7.52
C ASN A 302 -2.97 12.38 -7.86
N SER A 303 -3.06 12.80 -9.12
CA SER A 303 -4.26 13.39 -9.71
C SER A 303 -4.80 12.57 -10.89
N GLY A 304 -4.01 11.60 -11.37
CA GLY A 304 -4.37 10.68 -12.44
C GLY A 304 -4.95 9.35 -11.94
N THR A 305 -4.80 8.32 -12.77
CA THR A 305 -5.33 6.97 -12.51
C THR A 305 -4.21 5.97 -12.22
N LEU A 306 -4.39 5.16 -11.17
CA LEU A 306 -3.60 3.98 -10.84
C LEU A 306 -4.53 2.76 -10.89
N ASP A 307 -4.41 1.91 -11.90
CA ASP A 307 -5.26 0.71 -12.07
C ASP A 307 -4.40 -0.57 -11.96
N ALA A 308 -4.60 -1.31 -10.88
CA ALA A 308 -4.03 -2.64 -10.64
C ALA A 308 -5.14 -3.70 -10.53
N SER A 309 -6.26 -3.51 -11.22
CA SER A 309 -7.44 -4.36 -11.08
C SER A 309 -7.27 -5.73 -11.75
N GLY A 310 -8.01 -6.73 -11.26
CA GLY A 310 -8.07 -8.08 -11.84
C GLY A 310 -9.50 -8.44 -12.22
N LYS A 311 -10.02 -7.84 -13.31
CA LYS A 311 -11.45 -7.90 -13.65
C LYS A 311 -11.87 -9.15 -14.44
N THR A 312 -10.92 -9.93 -14.95
CA THR A 312 -11.23 -11.17 -15.69
C THR A 312 -11.58 -12.31 -14.74
N THR A 313 -12.39 -13.26 -15.20
CA THR A 313 -12.79 -14.45 -14.43
C THR A 313 -11.61 -15.11 -13.71
N GLY A 314 -11.74 -15.30 -12.40
CA GLY A 314 -10.73 -15.97 -11.57
C GLY A 314 -9.69 -15.04 -10.95
N GLN A 315 -9.60 -13.78 -11.39
CA GLN A 315 -8.54 -12.87 -10.98
C GLN A 315 -8.85 -12.15 -9.67
N THR A 316 -7.81 -11.82 -8.92
CA THR A 316 -7.87 -10.93 -7.76
C THR A 316 -7.28 -9.57 -8.10
N GLY A 317 -7.69 -8.54 -7.35
CA GLY A 317 -7.05 -7.23 -7.44
C GLY A 317 -5.57 -7.26 -7.04
N GLY A 318 -4.78 -6.38 -7.64
CA GLY A 318 -3.37 -6.21 -7.37
C GLY A 318 -3.08 -5.30 -6.18
N VAL A 319 -1.87 -4.73 -6.17
CA VAL A 319 -1.38 -3.89 -5.07
C VAL A 319 -1.06 -2.49 -5.56
N VAL A 320 -1.58 -1.47 -4.88
CA VAL A 320 -1.20 -0.07 -5.11
C VAL A 320 -0.65 0.52 -3.82
N LYS A 321 0.54 1.11 -3.89
CA LYS A 321 1.18 1.81 -2.76
C LYS A 321 1.54 3.24 -3.17
N VAL A 322 1.16 4.21 -2.35
CA VAL A 322 1.46 5.63 -2.53
C VAL A 322 2.09 6.15 -1.24
N LEU A 323 3.41 6.24 -1.20
CA LEU A 323 4.21 6.43 0.02
C LEU A 323 5.15 7.65 -0.11
N GLY A 324 5.37 8.36 1.00
CA GLY A 324 6.25 9.53 1.06
C GLY A 324 6.11 10.24 2.41
N GLU A 325 6.87 11.30 2.67
CA GLU A 325 6.68 12.13 3.89
C GLU A 325 5.34 12.87 3.85
N THR A 326 4.94 13.33 2.67
CA THR A 326 3.62 13.92 2.42
C THR A 326 2.96 13.24 1.23
N VAL A 327 1.72 12.77 1.40
CA VAL A 327 0.95 12.13 0.32
C VAL A 327 -0.34 12.90 0.09
N SER A 328 -0.65 13.18 -1.18
CA SER A 328 -1.88 13.88 -1.58
C SER A 328 -2.56 13.20 -2.76
N LEU A 329 -3.82 12.84 -2.58
CA LEU A 329 -4.72 12.38 -3.65
C LEU A 329 -5.67 13.53 -4.01
N ALA A 330 -5.56 14.04 -5.24
CA ALA A 330 -6.41 15.12 -5.73
C ALA A 330 -7.85 14.65 -6.01
N SER A 331 -8.77 15.59 -6.23
CA SER A 331 -10.19 15.29 -6.46
C SER A 331 -10.47 14.43 -7.71
N SER A 332 -9.54 14.39 -8.66
CA SER A 332 -9.63 13.54 -9.86
C SER A 332 -8.92 12.19 -9.71
N SER A 333 -8.24 11.96 -8.58
CA SER A 333 -7.47 10.73 -8.33
C SER A 333 -8.38 9.51 -8.38
N THR A 334 -8.00 8.51 -9.18
CA THR A 334 -8.64 7.19 -9.19
C THR A 334 -7.60 6.12 -8.89
N ILE A 335 -7.87 5.28 -7.89
CA ILE A 335 -7.10 4.08 -7.58
C ILE A 335 -8.05 2.88 -7.65
N ASP A 336 -7.75 1.90 -8.50
CA ASP A 336 -8.55 0.69 -8.67
C ASP A 336 -7.70 -0.56 -8.46
N ALA A 337 -7.97 -1.29 -7.39
CA ALA A 337 -7.44 -2.61 -7.08
C ALA A 337 -8.59 -3.61 -6.93
N SER A 338 -9.71 -3.43 -7.64
CA SER A 338 -10.84 -4.37 -7.59
C SER A 338 -10.50 -5.67 -8.33
N GLY A 339 -11.16 -6.79 -8.00
CA GLY A 339 -10.97 -8.05 -8.71
C GLY A 339 -12.21 -8.94 -8.79
N ASP A 340 -12.24 -9.89 -9.74
CA ASP A 340 -13.36 -10.83 -9.93
C ASP A 340 -13.59 -11.73 -8.70
N LYS A 341 -12.51 -12.35 -8.19
CA LYS A 341 -12.50 -13.32 -7.08
C LYS A 341 -12.01 -12.76 -5.74
N GLY A 342 -11.78 -11.46 -5.67
CA GLY A 342 -11.31 -10.79 -4.45
C GLY A 342 -10.73 -9.42 -4.75
N GLY A 343 -10.98 -8.47 -3.86
CA GLY A 343 -10.32 -7.16 -3.90
C GLY A 343 -8.83 -7.26 -3.57
N GLY A 344 -8.06 -6.29 -4.06
CA GLY A 344 -6.63 -6.14 -3.84
C GLY A 344 -6.29 -5.28 -2.62
N THR A 345 -5.09 -4.72 -2.61
CA THR A 345 -4.59 -3.90 -1.50
C THR A 345 -4.24 -2.49 -1.98
N VAL A 346 -4.69 -1.48 -1.25
CA VAL A 346 -4.32 -0.07 -1.47
C VAL A 346 -3.76 0.53 -0.18
N LEU A 347 -2.51 0.98 -0.22
CA LEU A 347 -1.84 1.64 0.91
C LEU A 347 -1.47 3.08 0.52
N VAL A 348 -2.00 4.06 1.25
CA VAL A 348 -1.79 5.49 0.99
C VAL A 348 -1.23 6.14 2.25
N GLY A 349 -0.02 6.67 2.14
CA GLY A 349 0.69 7.29 3.27
C GLY A 349 1.28 6.29 4.26
N GLY A 350 0.73 5.09 4.43
CA GLY A 350 1.29 4.06 5.29
C GLY A 350 0.44 2.79 5.24
N ASN A 351 0.79 1.82 6.08
CA ASN A 351 0.06 0.57 6.22
C ASN A 351 -0.93 0.64 7.41
N PHE A 352 -1.73 -0.40 7.61
CA PHE A 352 -2.68 -0.49 8.72
C PHE A 352 -1.96 -0.27 10.05
N HIS A 353 -2.56 0.54 10.94
CA HIS A 353 -2.00 0.98 12.22
C HIS A 353 -0.65 1.71 12.13
N GLY A 354 -0.19 2.08 10.93
CA GLY A 354 1.17 2.55 10.72
C GLY A 354 2.23 1.47 10.95
N GLU A 355 1.85 0.19 10.94
CA GLU A 355 2.75 -0.93 11.17
C GLU A 355 3.12 -1.63 9.85
N GLY A 356 4.38 -1.98 9.68
CA GLY A 356 4.83 -2.76 8.52
C GLY A 356 6.17 -2.29 7.96
N PRO A 357 6.62 -2.89 6.85
CA PRO A 357 7.85 -2.48 6.17
C PRO A 357 7.70 -1.17 5.36
N GLU A 358 6.47 -0.71 5.11
CA GLU A 358 6.19 0.53 4.41
C GLU A 358 6.55 1.76 5.27
N GLN A 359 7.05 2.80 4.62
CA GLN A 359 7.24 4.10 5.27
C GLN A 359 5.88 4.74 5.56
N ASN A 360 5.72 5.29 6.77
CA ASN A 360 4.61 6.15 7.12
C ASN A 360 4.88 7.61 6.73
N ALA A 361 3.84 8.27 6.22
CA ALA A 361 3.80 9.70 5.96
C ALA A 361 3.65 10.46 7.27
N THR A 362 4.08 11.72 7.30
CA THR A 362 3.71 12.66 8.36
C THR A 362 2.39 13.36 8.04
N THR A 363 2.01 13.42 6.75
CA THR A 363 0.74 14.01 6.34
C THR A 363 0.16 13.27 5.15
N THR A 364 -1.11 12.89 5.25
CA THR A 364 -1.85 12.23 4.16
C THR A 364 -3.15 12.98 3.91
N ASN A 365 -3.34 13.49 2.69
CA ASN A 365 -4.53 14.24 2.29
C ASN A 365 -5.25 13.53 1.15
N VAL A 366 -6.53 13.23 1.34
CA VAL A 366 -7.40 12.68 0.30
C VAL A 366 -8.56 13.64 0.06
N ALA A 367 -8.55 14.29 -1.09
CA ALA A 367 -9.51 15.32 -1.45
C ALA A 367 -10.90 14.74 -1.75
N SER A 368 -11.91 15.62 -1.64
CA SER A 368 -13.27 15.31 -2.08
C SER A 368 -13.29 14.99 -3.58
N GLY A 369 -13.92 13.87 -3.95
CA GLY A 369 -13.95 13.36 -5.33
C GLY A 369 -12.91 12.27 -5.64
N ALA A 370 -11.83 12.15 -4.84
CA ALA A 370 -10.87 11.06 -5.00
C ALA A 370 -11.56 9.69 -4.77
N LEU A 371 -11.31 8.73 -5.65
CA LEU A 371 -11.93 7.41 -5.64
C LEU A 371 -10.89 6.30 -5.43
N ILE A 372 -11.13 5.44 -4.45
CA ILE A 372 -10.32 4.25 -4.14
C ILE A 372 -11.23 3.02 -4.16
N ARG A 373 -10.89 2.01 -4.96
CA ARG A 373 -11.69 0.78 -5.11
C ARG A 373 -10.84 -0.45 -4.87
N ALA A 374 -11.35 -1.35 -4.06
CA ALA A 374 -10.79 -2.68 -3.79
C ALA A 374 -11.94 -3.69 -3.68
N ASP A 375 -12.92 -3.61 -4.58
CA ASP A 375 -14.11 -4.47 -4.55
C ASP A 375 -13.79 -5.88 -5.02
N ALA A 376 -14.48 -6.88 -4.47
CA ALA A 376 -14.71 -8.14 -5.16
C ALA A 376 -15.94 -7.99 -6.08
N LEU A 377 -15.80 -8.30 -7.37
CA LEU A 377 -16.84 -8.03 -8.36
C LEU A 377 -17.87 -9.16 -8.46
N THR A 378 -17.44 -10.43 -8.44
CA THR A 378 -18.36 -11.57 -8.55
C THR A 378 -18.35 -12.47 -7.33
N GLN A 379 -17.19 -12.83 -6.80
CA GLN A 379 -17.05 -13.73 -5.63
C GLN A 379 -15.85 -13.28 -4.82
N GLY A 380 -15.82 -13.64 -3.54
CA GLY A 380 -14.67 -13.42 -2.67
C GLY A 380 -14.82 -12.16 -1.84
N ASN A 381 -13.82 -11.93 -1.00
CA ASN A 381 -13.87 -10.84 -0.04
C ASN A 381 -13.47 -9.52 -0.70
N GLY A 382 -14.04 -8.43 -0.21
CA GLY A 382 -13.50 -7.09 -0.47
C GLY A 382 -12.05 -7.01 0.00
N GLY A 383 -11.30 -6.10 -0.62
CA GLY A 383 -9.87 -5.92 -0.40
C GLY A 383 -9.54 -5.10 0.85
N ASN A 384 -8.28 -4.70 0.95
CA ASN A 384 -7.75 -3.98 2.10
C ASN A 384 -7.31 -2.57 1.68
N VAL A 385 -7.80 -1.54 2.37
CA VAL A 385 -7.45 -0.14 2.08
C VAL A 385 -6.99 0.56 3.34
N ALA A 386 -5.76 1.06 3.37
CA ALA A 386 -5.24 1.88 4.47
C ALA A 386 -4.87 3.28 3.97
N ILE A 387 -5.32 4.29 4.70
CA ILE A 387 -4.89 5.69 4.57
C ILE A 387 -4.31 6.09 5.92
N TRP A 388 -2.99 6.27 5.99
CA TRP A 388 -2.28 6.41 7.26
C TRP A 388 -1.29 7.60 7.26
N SER A 389 -1.03 8.18 8.43
CA SER A 389 0.15 9.02 8.70
C SER A 389 0.53 9.04 10.19
N ASP A 390 1.82 9.19 10.50
CA ASP A 390 2.37 9.49 11.84
C ASP A 390 2.06 10.92 12.32
N GLY A 391 1.28 11.68 11.56
CA GLY A 391 0.90 13.06 11.89
C GLY A 391 -0.57 13.27 11.60
N GLN A 392 -0.88 14.09 10.59
CA GLN A 392 -2.25 14.42 10.24
C GLN A 392 -2.73 13.67 9.00
N THR A 393 -3.82 12.92 9.15
CA THR A 393 -4.58 12.37 8.03
C THR A 393 -5.87 13.16 7.82
N THR A 394 -6.09 13.64 6.59
CA THR A 394 -7.33 14.31 6.18
C THR A 394 -8.01 13.48 5.10
N PHE A 395 -9.24 13.01 5.36
CA PHE A 395 -10.00 12.15 4.45
C PHE A 395 -11.35 12.78 4.06
N ASN A 396 -11.52 13.06 2.77
CA ASN A 396 -12.76 13.57 2.17
C ASN A 396 -13.20 12.77 0.93
N GLY A 397 -12.45 11.72 0.55
CA GLY A 397 -12.68 10.93 -0.66
C GLY A 397 -13.69 9.80 -0.46
N SER A 398 -13.72 8.87 -1.41
CA SER A 398 -14.58 7.69 -1.39
C SER A 398 -13.76 6.40 -1.48
N ILE A 399 -14.04 5.45 -0.57
CA ILE A 399 -13.46 4.11 -0.56
C ILE A 399 -14.57 3.07 -0.74
N THR A 400 -14.31 2.08 -1.60
CA THR A 400 -15.17 0.89 -1.74
C THR A 400 -14.31 -0.37 -1.60
N ALA A 401 -14.74 -1.29 -0.76
CA ALA A 401 -14.13 -2.60 -0.56
C ALA A 401 -15.23 -3.63 -0.29
N ARG A 402 -16.15 -3.77 -1.24
CA ARG A 402 -17.35 -4.61 -1.14
C ARG A 402 -17.02 -6.08 -1.35
N GLY A 403 -17.77 -6.96 -0.67
CA GLY A 403 -17.75 -8.39 -0.94
C GLY A 403 -18.45 -8.72 -2.26
N GLY A 404 -18.05 -9.82 -2.90
CA GLY A 404 -18.59 -10.21 -4.21
C GLY A 404 -20.08 -10.55 -4.18
N ASP A 405 -20.79 -10.24 -5.26
CA ASP A 405 -22.24 -10.45 -5.38
C ASP A 405 -22.66 -11.92 -5.21
N GLY A 406 -21.82 -12.87 -5.60
CA GLY A 406 -21.98 -14.31 -5.43
C GLY A 406 -21.58 -14.84 -4.05
N GLY A 407 -21.00 -14.00 -3.19
CA GLY A 407 -20.61 -14.34 -1.81
C GLY A 407 -19.20 -13.87 -1.45
N GLY A 408 -18.94 -13.79 -0.15
CA GLY A 408 -17.72 -13.22 0.43
C GLY A 408 -18.06 -12.08 1.39
N ASN A 409 -17.11 -11.72 2.24
CA ASN A 409 -17.27 -10.65 3.22
C ASN A 409 -16.78 -9.31 2.65
N GLY A 410 -17.20 -8.21 3.28
CA GLY A 410 -16.63 -6.90 3.02
C GLY A 410 -15.18 -6.82 3.45
N GLY A 411 -14.45 -5.89 2.83
CA GLY A 411 -13.04 -5.63 3.07
C GLY A 411 -12.74 -4.88 4.35
N GLN A 412 -11.46 -4.67 4.61
CA GLN A 412 -11.00 -3.85 5.74
C GLN A 412 -10.56 -2.47 5.22
N VAL A 413 -11.03 -1.43 5.88
CA VAL A 413 -10.67 -0.05 5.56
C VAL A 413 -10.15 0.63 6.82
N GLU A 414 -9.07 1.39 6.70
CA GLU A 414 -8.56 2.24 7.77
C GLU A 414 -8.25 3.63 7.23
N THR A 415 -8.69 4.66 7.97
CA THR A 415 -8.32 6.05 7.66
C THR A 415 -7.92 6.76 8.95
N SER A 416 -6.62 6.86 9.18
CA SER A 416 -6.09 7.11 10.50
C SER A 416 -4.78 7.87 10.50
N GLY A 417 -4.42 8.38 11.67
CA GLY A 417 -3.16 9.01 11.98
C GLY A 417 -3.25 9.61 13.38
N HIS A 418 -2.13 10.02 13.97
CA HIS A 418 -2.16 10.59 15.32
C HIS A 418 -3.18 11.72 15.46
N GLN A 419 -3.28 12.56 14.42
CA GLN A 419 -4.37 13.50 14.20
C GLN A 419 -5.19 13.06 12.98
N LEU A 420 -6.51 13.16 13.09
CA LEU A 420 -7.44 12.72 12.05
C LEU A 420 -8.50 13.81 11.77
N ASN A 421 -8.79 14.04 10.50
CA ASN A 421 -9.90 14.86 10.03
C ASN A 421 -10.70 14.10 8.96
N VAL A 422 -11.90 13.64 9.30
CA VAL A 422 -12.85 13.00 8.38
C VAL A 422 -13.96 14.01 8.07
N GLY A 423 -13.94 14.55 6.85
CA GLY A 423 -14.91 15.56 6.45
C GLY A 423 -16.22 14.99 5.92
N LYS A 424 -17.22 15.86 5.77
CA LYS A 424 -18.59 15.52 5.37
C LYS A 424 -18.72 14.70 4.08
N THR A 425 -17.80 14.86 3.12
CA THR A 425 -17.85 14.13 1.84
C THR A 425 -17.17 12.76 1.88
N ALA A 426 -16.55 12.41 3.02
CA ALA A 426 -15.98 11.09 3.20
C ALA A 426 -17.06 10.01 3.06
N SER A 427 -16.74 8.95 2.31
CA SER A 427 -17.64 7.82 2.08
C SER A 427 -16.85 6.52 2.11
N VAL A 428 -17.31 5.55 2.90
CA VAL A 428 -16.72 4.21 2.96
C VAL A 428 -17.81 3.16 2.85
N ASN A 429 -17.70 2.29 1.85
CA ASN A 429 -18.66 1.21 1.61
C ASN A 429 -17.95 -0.15 1.51
N THR A 430 -18.21 -1.01 2.50
CA THR A 430 -17.71 -2.38 2.57
C THR A 430 -18.85 -3.41 2.56
N LEU A 431 -19.98 -3.06 1.96
CA LEU A 431 -21.17 -3.91 1.93
C LEU A 431 -20.86 -5.28 1.33
N ALA A 432 -21.40 -6.33 1.95
CA ALA A 432 -21.37 -7.68 1.42
C ALA A 432 -22.78 -8.28 1.46
N LYS A 433 -23.43 -8.37 0.29
CA LYS A 433 -24.84 -8.80 0.18
C LYS A 433 -25.09 -10.19 0.75
N ASN A 434 -24.13 -11.09 0.58
CA ASN A 434 -24.21 -12.50 0.96
C ASN A 434 -23.15 -12.89 2.01
N GLY A 435 -22.61 -11.90 2.72
CA GLY A 435 -21.59 -12.10 3.76
C GLY A 435 -21.72 -11.06 4.86
N LYS A 436 -20.67 -10.92 5.69
CA LYS A 436 -20.60 -9.86 6.69
C LYS A 436 -20.06 -8.59 6.03
N SER A 437 -20.68 -7.44 6.27
CA SER A 437 -20.08 -6.15 5.92
C SER A 437 -18.72 -6.00 6.59
N GLY A 438 -17.83 -5.29 5.91
CA GLY A 438 -16.47 -5.03 6.40
C GLY A 438 -16.43 -3.97 7.50
N ASN A 439 -15.21 -3.59 7.87
CA ASN A 439 -14.97 -2.61 8.92
C ASN A 439 -14.25 -1.37 8.37
N TRP A 440 -14.61 -0.20 8.90
CA TRP A 440 -13.86 1.04 8.76
C TRP A 440 -13.27 1.42 10.12
N LEU A 441 -11.95 1.35 10.24
CA LEU A 441 -11.19 1.71 11.42
C LEU A 441 -10.74 3.18 11.36
N LEU A 442 -10.95 3.89 12.47
CA LEU A 442 -10.38 5.19 12.79
C LEU A 442 -9.65 5.05 14.14
N ASP A 443 -8.37 5.33 14.24
CA ASP A 443 -7.61 5.16 15.50
C ASP A 443 -6.65 6.32 15.89
N PRO A 444 -7.12 7.58 15.88
CA PRO A 444 -6.29 8.72 16.28
C PRO A 444 -6.06 8.80 17.79
N GLU A 445 -5.24 9.77 18.23
CA GLU A 445 -4.99 10.01 19.66
C GLU A 445 -6.26 10.47 20.42
N ASP A 446 -7.09 11.31 19.80
CA ASP A 446 -8.37 11.79 20.32
C ASP A 446 -9.40 11.94 19.19
N VAL A 447 -10.69 11.84 19.52
CA VAL A 447 -11.78 12.07 18.55
C VAL A 447 -12.86 12.97 19.12
N ILE A 448 -13.27 13.95 18.31
CA ILE A 448 -14.47 14.75 18.53
C ILE A 448 -15.41 14.54 17.35
N ILE A 449 -16.55 13.90 17.62
CA ILE A 449 -17.59 13.56 16.65
C ILE A 449 -18.68 14.63 16.70
N GLY A 450 -19.00 15.24 15.56
CA GLY A 450 -20.06 16.23 15.43
C GLY A 450 -20.32 16.64 13.99
N SER A 451 -21.30 17.50 13.76
CA SER A 451 -21.67 18.07 12.48
C SER A 451 -20.77 19.26 12.16
N LEU A 452 -19.98 19.18 11.08
CA LEU A 452 -19.16 20.32 10.66
C LEU A 452 -20.00 21.53 10.22
N TYR A 453 -21.28 21.32 9.88
CA TYR A 453 -22.19 22.37 9.45
C TYR A 453 -22.74 23.20 10.63
N ASP A 454 -23.07 22.54 11.74
CA ASP A 454 -23.69 23.19 12.91
C ASP A 454 -22.66 23.79 13.87
N TRP A 455 -21.43 23.28 13.85
CA TRP A 455 -20.39 23.59 14.83
C TRP A 455 -19.15 24.29 14.28
N GLY A 456 -19.11 24.57 12.97
CA GLY A 456 -17.92 24.85 12.12
C GLY A 456 -16.97 26.00 12.51
N GLY A 457 -17.02 26.52 13.73
CA GLY A 457 -15.97 27.35 14.31
C GLY A 457 -15.81 27.29 15.84
N SER A 458 -16.67 26.58 16.59
CA SER A 458 -16.64 26.60 18.07
C SER A 458 -16.03 25.35 18.71
N TYR A 459 -16.05 24.22 18.01
CA TYR A 459 -15.49 22.95 18.49
C TYR A 459 -14.60 22.34 17.40
N ASN A 460 -13.46 21.78 17.79
CA ASN A 460 -12.50 21.16 16.88
C ASN A 460 -12.99 19.77 16.44
N ILE A 461 -14.11 19.71 15.70
CA ILE A 461 -14.69 18.47 15.18
C ILE A 461 -13.66 17.77 14.28
N THR A 462 -13.36 16.51 14.58
CA THR A 462 -12.41 15.69 13.81
C THR A 462 -13.11 14.65 12.94
N VAL A 463 -14.33 14.22 13.30
CA VAL A 463 -15.11 13.26 12.49
C VAL A 463 -16.53 13.78 12.31
N ASP A 464 -16.92 13.95 11.05
CA ASP A 464 -18.26 14.41 10.69
C ASP A 464 -19.34 13.33 10.87
N THR A 465 -20.41 13.64 11.59
CA THR A 465 -21.52 12.71 11.86
C THR A 465 -22.29 12.28 10.62
N VAL A 466 -22.33 13.11 9.57
CA VAL A 466 -23.00 12.76 8.30
C VAL A 466 -22.21 11.68 7.57
N ALA A 467 -20.89 11.84 7.47
CA ALA A 467 -20.02 10.83 6.89
C ALA A 467 -20.10 9.51 7.67
N LEU A 468 -20.05 9.58 9.00
CA LEU A 468 -20.14 8.41 9.88
C LEU A 468 -21.47 7.67 9.74
N THR A 469 -22.61 8.39 9.79
CA THR A 469 -23.94 7.79 9.67
C THR A 469 -24.17 7.16 8.29
N ASN A 470 -23.68 7.79 7.23
CA ASN A 470 -23.74 7.21 5.88
C ASN A 470 -22.92 5.91 5.78
N ALA A 471 -21.70 5.89 6.33
CA ALA A 471 -20.86 4.70 6.32
C ALA A 471 -21.53 3.54 7.07
N LEU A 472 -22.17 3.81 8.21
CA LEU A 472 -22.90 2.81 9.01
C LEU A 472 -24.04 2.12 8.25
N ASN A 473 -24.56 2.67 7.16
CA ASN A 473 -25.53 1.94 6.32
C ASN A 473 -24.93 0.76 5.55
N THR A 474 -23.62 0.72 5.36
CA THR A 474 -22.94 -0.28 4.53
C THR A 474 -21.74 -0.94 5.19
N THR A 475 -21.20 -0.34 6.23
CA THR A 475 -19.90 -0.63 6.82
C THR A 475 -20.02 -0.60 8.34
N SER A 476 -19.47 -1.59 9.04
CA SER A 476 -19.25 -1.46 10.49
C SER A 476 -18.12 -0.46 10.72
N VAL A 477 -18.23 0.38 11.74
CA VAL A 477 -17.24 1.43 12.03
C VAL A 477 -16.68 1.22 13.41
N THR A 478 -15.34 1.21 13.51
CA THR A 478 -14.62 1.14 14.77
C THR A 478 -13.80 2.42 14.94
N ILE A 479 -14.05 3.15 16.02
CA ILE A 479 -13.28 4.32 16.42
C ILE A 479 -12.53 3.94 17.68
N GLN A 480 -11.20 3.90 17.63
CA GLN A 480 -10.36 3.41 18.72
C GLN A 480 -9.25 4.40 19.05
N THR A 481 -9.33 5.12 20.16
CA THR A 481 -8.21 6.00 20.54
C THR A 481 -7.09 5.20 21.21
N THR A 482 -5.83 5.60 20.96
CA THR A 482 -4.65 4.75 21.25
C THR A 482 -3.65 5.32 22.26
N HIS A 483 -3.76 6.58 22.67
CA HIS A 483 -2.71 7.25 23.45
C HIS A 483 -3.18 7.81 24.81
N ASN A 484 -2.23 7.92 25.75
CA ASN A 484 -2.42 8.53 27.07
C ASN A 484 -1.23 9.40 27.43
N PHE A 485 -1.45 10.71 27.59
CA PHE A 485 -0.50 11.56 28.29
C PHE A 485 -0.69 11.45 29.81
N PRO A 486 0.30 10.96 30.58
CA PRO A 486 0.16 10.69 32.02
C PRO A 486 -0.12 11.91 32.94
N ASN A 487 -0.24 13.14 32.41
CA ASN A 487 -0.18 14.38 33.20
C ASN A 487 -1.40 15.33 33.07
N CYS A 488 -2.48 15.01 32.35
CA CYS A 488 -3.68 15.90 32.29
C CYS A 488 -4.65 15.53 33.44
N THR A 489 -4.35 15.99 34.66
CA THR A 489 -5.23 15.90 35.85
C THR A 489 -6.06 17.17 36.01
N GLY A 490 -7.01 17.42 35.09
CA GLY A 490 -7.96 18.53 35.27
C GLY A 490 -8.78 18.92 34.04
N GLY A 491 -9.97 18.33 33.90
CA GLY A 491 -11.07 18.90 33.10
C GLY A 491 -10.94 18.92 31.57
N ILE A 492 -12.04 19.29 30.93
CA ILE A 492 -12.36 19.16 29.49
C ILE A 492 -11.53 20.04 28.53
N SER A 493 -10.51 20.77 29.01
CA SER A 493 -9.68 21.64 28.18
C SER A 493 -8.22 21.58 28.58
N CYS A 494 -7.41 20.82 27.84
CA CYS A 494 -5.95 20.95 27.78
C CYS A 494 -5.66 21.69 26.44
N PRO A 495 -5.60 23.05 26.38
CA PRO A 495 -5.40 23.76 25.12
C PRO A 495 -3.92 23.74 24.72
N GLY A 496 -3.61 23.22 23.52
CA GLY A 496 -2.29 23.35 22.88
C GLY A 496 -1.46 22.06 22.74
N THR A 497 -1.93 20.91 23.23
CA THR A 497 -1.27 19.59 23.05
C THR A 497 -2.34 18.49 22.94
N SER A 498 -2.20 17.56 21.98
CA SER A 498 -3.08 16.39 21.80
C SER A 498 -2.97 15.37 22.95
N GLY A 499 -3.98 14.50 23.11
CA GLY A 499 -3.85 13.13 23.63
C GLY A 499 -4.40 12.87 25.04
N ASN A 500 -5.72 12.94 25.23
CA ASN A 500 -6.36 12.37 26.42
C ASN A 500 -6.80 10.91 26.23
N GLY A 501 -6.85 10.45 24.98
CA GLY A 501 -7.39 9.14 24.65
C GLY A 501 -8.92 9.13 24.74
N ASP A 502 -9.57 10.28 24.62
CA ASP A 502 -11.02 10.40 24.78
C ASP A 502 -11.75 10.37 23.43
N ILE A 503 -12.96 9.83 23.43
CA ILE A 503 -13.94 9.99 22.35
C ILE A 503 -15.05 10.90 22.88
N ILE A 504 -15.26 12.04 22.23
CA ILE A 504 -16.31 13.00 22.58
C ILE A 504 -17.34 13.04 21.45
N VAL A 505 -18.60 12.81 21.78
CA VAL A 505 -19.74 12.88 20.86
C VAL A 505 -20.55 14.12 21.21
N LEU A 506 -20.69 15.04 20.24
CA LEU A 506 -21.39 16.32 20.41
C LEU A 506 -22.75 16.37 19.69
N ASP A 507 -22.95 15.53 18.68
CA ASP A 507 -24.22 15.36 17.96
C ASP A 507 -24.62 13.90 17.82
N LEU A 508 -25.87 13.68 17.41
CA LEU A 508 -26.42 12.35 17.19
C LEU A 508 -25.69 11.62 16.05
N ILE A 509 -25.31 10.39 16.31
CA ILE A 509 -24.90 9.40 15.32
C ILE A 509 -26.11 8.54 15.01
N GLY A 510 -26.42 8.32 13.73
CA GLY A 510 -27.52 7.44 13.32
C GLY A 510 -28.81 8.15 12.93
N ALA A 511 -28.96 9.43 13.26
CA ALA A 511 -29.97 10.32 12.72
C ALA A 511 -29.42 11.74 12.67
N ILE A 512 -29.47 12.34 11.49
CA ILE A 512 -29.12 13.75 11.32
C ILE A 512 -30.43 14.53 11.23
N TYR A 513 -30.47 15.75 11.77
CA TYR A 513 -31.58 16.68 11.64
C TYR A 513 -31.14 17.83 10.73
N ASP A 514 -32.04 18.35 9.90
CA ASP A 514 -31.69 19.50 9.07
C ASP A 514 -31.61 20.79 9.90
N ALA A 515 -31.20 21.89 9.26
CA ALA A 515 -31.01 23.17 9.92
C ALA A 515 -32.30 23.77 10.51
N GLN A 516 -33.46 23.15 10.24
CA GLN A 516 -34.79 23.55 10.69
C GLN A 516 -35.33 22.63 11.80
N GLY A 517 -34.54 21.67 12.29
CA GLY A 517 -34.97 20.70 13.30
C GLY A 517 -35.97 19.68 12.76
N VAL A 518 -36.13 19.58 11.44
CA VAL A 518 -36.92 18.53 10.82
C VAL A 518 -36.03 17.30 10.68
N HIS A 519 -36.58 16.13 11.04
CA HIS A 519 -35.99 14.81 10.79
C HIS A 519 -35.29 14.80 9.42
N SER A 520 -33.95 14.71 9.37
CA SER A 520 -33.25 14.76 8.08
C SER A 520 -33.34 13.44 7.32
N THR A 521 -32.92 13.50 6.06
CA THR A 521 -32.98 12.45 5.05
C THR A 521 -32.02 11.27 5.24
N VAL A 522 -31.21 11.25 6.30
CA VAL A 522 -30.17 10.23 6.52
C VAL A 522 -30.35 9.54 7.88
N TYR A 523 -30.64 8.24 7.83
CA TYR A 523 -30.76 7.36 8.98
C TYR A 523 -29.76 6.21 8.87
N TRP A 524 -29.24 5.77 10.01
CA TRP A 524 -28.59 4.48 10.09
C TRP A 524 -29.66 3.39 10.08
N THR A 525 -29.75 2.66 8.98
CA THR A 525 -30.69 1.54 8.76
C THR A 525 -29.99 0.21 8.49
N GLY A 526 -28.67 0.22 8.27
CA GLY A 526 -27.86 -0.96 7.98
C GLY A 526 -27.62 -1.86 9.18
N ASN A 527 -27.44 -3.16 8.91
CA ASN A 527 -27.16 -4.20 9.91
C ASN A 527 -25.67 -4.23 10.26
N THR A 528 -25.16 -3.13 10.79
CA THR A 528 -23.74 -2.92 11.06
C THR A 528 -23.52 -2.65 12.55
N THR A 529 -22.24 -2.52 12.94
CA THR A 529 -21.86 -2.18 14.30
C THR A 529 -21.08 -0.88 14.32
N LEU A 530 -21.44 0.02 15.24
CA LEU A 530 -20.57 1.12 15.67
C LEU A 530 -19.84 0.70 16.93
N THR A 531 -18.51 0.76 16.92
CA THR A 531 -17.67 0.55 18.11
C THR A 531 -16.95 1.84 18.44
N LEU A 532 -17.20 2.41 19.62
CA LEU A 532 -16.43 3.49 20.21
C LEU A 532 -15.56 2.89 21.31
N SER A 533 -14.26 2.81 21.10
CA SER A 533 -13.28 2.17 21.99
C SER A 533 -12.24 3.19 22.43
N ALA A 534 -12.54 3.96 23.48
CA ALA A 534 -11.65 4.99 23.97
C ALA A 534 -10.54 4.38 24.85
N TYR A 535 -9.31 4.87 24.70
CA TYR A 535 -8.24 4.61 25.67
C TYR A 535 -8.66 5.06 27.06
N ARG A 536 -9.38 6.18 27.16
CA ARG A 536 -9.82 6.76 28.44
C ARG A 536 -11.33 6.88 28.48
N ASN A 537 -11.93 8.04 28.20
CA ASN A 537 -13.37 8.22 28.33
C ASN A 537 -14.12 8.18 27.01
N VAL A 538 -15.36 7.69 27.03
CA VAL A 538 -16.35 8.03 26.01
C VAL A 538 -17.35 9.01 26.62
N ILE A 539 -17.49 10.19 26.01
CA ILE A 539 -18.27 11.30 26.56
C ILE A 539 -19.34 11.71 25.56
N PHE A 540 -20.61 11.55 25.95
CA PHE A 540 -21.79 11.99 25.21
C PHE A 540 -22.29 13.30 25.82
N LYS A 541 -22.02 14.41 25.13
CA LYS A 541 -22.34 15.74 25.66
C LYS A 541 -23.65 16.27 25.12
N THR A 542 -24.44 16.84 26.01
CA THR A 542 -25.48 17.77 25.58
C THR A 542 -24.84 19.13 25.42
N THR A 543 -25.09 19.75 24.28
CA THR A 543 -24.51 21.04 23.96
C THR A 543 -25.62 22.06 23.76
N ASP A 544 -25.41 23.24 24.31
CA ASP A 544 -26.37 24.35 24.25
C ASP A 544 -26.33 24.99 22.86
N ASN A 545 -26.82 24.31 21.83
CA ASN A 545 -26.87 24.86 20.47
C ASN A 545 -28.28 24.99 19.91
N TYR A 546 -28.40 26.06 19.12
CA TYR A 546 -29.60 26.84 18.88
C TYR A 546 -30.25 26.45 17.56
N TYR A 547 -31.20 25.52 17.59
CA TYR A 547 -32.20 25.43 16.54
C TYR A 547 -33.41 26.29 16.92
N SER A 548 -33.67 27.35 16.13
CA SER A 548 -34.96 28.02 16.19
C SER A 548 -35.98 27.16 15.46
N ASN A 549 -36.68 26.29 16.19
CA ASN A 549 -37.86 25.63 15.64
C ASN A 549 -38.85 26.69 15.14
N ALA A 550 -39.63 26.38 14.10
CA ALA A 550 -40.69 27.26 13.58
C ALA A 550 -41.75 27.64 14.65
N GLY A 551 -41.75 26.95 15.80
CA GLY A 551 -42.57 27.24 16.99
C GLY A 551 -41.86 27.96 18.15
N GLY A 552 -40.61 28.42 17.98
CA GLY A 552 -39.89 29.23 18.98
C GLY A 552 -39.39 28.48 20.23
N GLY A 553 -39.35 27.13 20.20
CA GLY A 553 -38.77 26.32 21.28
C GLY A 553 -37.31 25.96 21.02
N ASN A 554 -36.47 26.04 22.06
CA ASN A 554 -35.07 25.63 22.03
C ASN A 554 -34.98 24.09 22.11
N THR A 555 -34.22 23.45 21.24
CA THR A 555 -33.82 22.04 21.39
C THR A 555 -32.30 21.96 21.41
N SER A 556 -31.72 21.49 22.51
CA SER A 556 -30.28 21.23 22.61
C SER A 556 -29.85 20.13 21.65
N ASN A 557 -28.68 20.25 21.03
CA ASN A 557 -28.07 19.13 20.32
C ASN A 557 -27.57 18.11 21.34
N LEU A 558 -27.92 16.85 21.10
CA LEU A 558 -27.59 15.75 21.99
C LEU A 558 -26.51 14.92 21.33
N GLY A 559 -25.30 14.97 21.87
CA GLY A 559 -24.27 13.99 21.55
C GLY A 559 -24.75 12.62 21.98
N GLY A 560 -25.08 11.76 21.03
CA GLY A 560 -25.82 10.53 21.31
C GLY A 560 -25.84 9.55 20.15
N ILE A 561 -26.61 8.46 20.30
CA ILE A 561 -26.78 7.44 19.27
C ILE A 561 -28.27 7.15 19.09
N GLU A 562 -28.75 7.33 17.87
CA GLU A 562 -30.12 7.01 17.47
C GLU A 562 -30.12 5.78 16.56
N LEU A 563 -30.73 4.69 17.02
CA LEU A 563 -30.94 3.47 16.25
C LEU A 563 -32.42 3.41 15.87
N TYR A 564 -32.77 3.97 14.70
CA TYR A 564 -34.15 4.16 14.22
C TYR A 564 -35.06 2.90 14.27
N GLU A 565 -36.38 3.11 14.41
CA GLU A 565 -37.38 2.06 14.72
C GLU A 565 -37.48 0.93 13.66
N ASN A 566 -37.18 1.24 12.40
CA ASN A 566 -37.25 0.28 11.28
C ASN A 566 -35.95 -0.52 11.05
N ASN A 567 -34.94 -0.37 11.92
CA ASN A 567 -33.63 -1.00 11.75
C ASN A 567 -33.67 -2.50 12.04
N SER A 568 -32.89 -3.25 11.24
CA SER A 568 -32.74 -4.69 11.40
C SER A 568 -31.39 -5.00 12.07
N ASN A 569 -31.34 -5.14 13.41
CA ASN A 569 -30.17 -5.63 14.15
C ASN A 569 -28.90 -4.74 14.12
N ALA A 570 -29.04 -3.41 14.19
CA ALA A 570 -27.90 -2.51 14.40
C ALA A 570 -27.39 -2.60 15.85
N ASN A 571 -26.07 -2.49 16.05
CA ASN A 571 -25.47 -2.60 17.39
C ASN A 571 -24.50 -1.45 17.65
N ALA A 572 -24.53 -0.87 18.85
CA ALA A 572 -23.47 0.04 19.31
C ALA A 572 -22.69 -0.58 20.48
N ILE A 573 -21.38 -0.50 20.41
CA ILE A 573 -20.43 -0.95 21.43
C ILE A 573 -19.70 0.28 21.94
N ILE A 574 -19.85 0.60 23.23
CA ILE A 574 -19.18 1.73 23.87
C ILE A 574 -18.24 1.17 24.91
N ARG A 575 -16.93 1.31 24.67
CA ARG A 575 -15.86 0.86 25.55
C ARG A 575 -15.01 2.03 25.99
N ALA A 576 -14.99 2.25 27.30
CA ALA A 576 -14.02 3.12 27.95
C ALA A 576 -12.90 2.26 28.54
N ASP A 577 -11.71 2.84 28.70
CA ASP A 577 -10.51 2.12 29.14
C ASP A 577 -10.17 0.89 28.29
N ASN A 578 -9.99 1.08 26.98
CA ASN A 578 -9.69 -0.03 26.07
C ASN A 578 -8.39 -0.77 26.43
N SER A 579 -7.45 -0.10 27.10
CA SER A 579 -6.21 -0.66 27.64
C SER A 579 -6.39 -1.50 28.90
N GLY A 580 -7.48 -1.28 29.64
CA GLY A 580 -7.72 -1.89 30.94
C GLY A 580 -6.87 -1.33 32.08
N THR A 581 -6.09 -0.26 31.89
CA THR A 581 -5.13 0.20 32.89
C THR A 581 -5.74 1.06 34.00
N GLY A 582 -7.05 1.38 33.93
CA GLY A 582 -7.85 1.75 35.10
C GLY A 582 -8.12 3.24 35.34
N SER A 583 -8.51 4.02 34.31
CA SER A 583 -9.01 5.40 34.55
C SER A 583 -10.09 5.92 33.57
N GLY A 584 -10.63 5.06 32.71
CA GLY A 584 -11.64 5.43 31.71
C GLY A 584 -13.08 5.18 32.16
N THR A 585 -14.00 6.09 31.85
CA THR A 585 -15.44 5.91 32.11
C THR A 585 -16.32 6.41 30.95
N VAL A 586 -17.58 6.00 30.94
CA VAL A 586 -18.60 6.50 30.02
C VAL A 586 -19.41 7.59 30.70
N LYS A 587 -19.45 8.80 30.13
CA LYS A 587 -20.17 9.96 30.66
C LYS A 587 -21.27 10.37 29.71
N ILE A 588 -22.48 10.58 30.21
CA ILE A 588 -23.65 10.93 29.42
C ILE A 588 -24.41 12.04 30.15
N ASP A 589 -24.66 13.16 29.48
CA ASP A 589 -25.25 14.35 30.11
C ASP A 589 -26.78 14.26 30.28
N GLN A 590 -27.49 13.66 29.31
CA GLN A 590 -28.97 13.58 29.28
C GLN A 590 -29.46 12.28 28.60
N GLN A 591 -30.76 12.19 28.27
CA GLN A 591 -31.30 11.10 27.45
C GLN A 591 -30.80 11.22 26.01
N ASN A 592 -29.67 10.56 25.73
CA ASN A 592 -28.93 10.69 24.46
C ASN A 592 -29.06 9.45 23.56
N PHE A 593 -29.90 8.47 23.93
CA PHE A 593 -30.01 7.20 23.19
C PHE A 593 -31.45 6.85 22.81
N SER A 594 -31.63 6.30 21.61
CA SER A 594 -32.90 5.76 21.14
C SER A 594 -32.69 4.38 20.48
N LEU A 595 -33.60 3.44 20.75
CA LEU A 595 -33.47 2.04 20.35
C LEU A 595 -34.73 1.49 19.65
N GLY A 596 -34.67 1.30 18.34
CA GLY A 596 -35.65 0.54 17.56
C GLY A 596 -35.76 -0.95 17.96
N THR A 597 -36.75 -1.66 17.42
CA THR A 597 -37.24 -2.97 17.91
C THR A 597 -36.23 -4.13 17.94
N ASN A 598 -35.09 -4.02 17.24
CA ASN A 598 -34.09 -5.10 17.19
C ASN A 598 -32.65 -4.64 17.46
N ASN A 599 -32.47 -3.41 17.96
CA ASN A 599 -31.15 -2.83 18.13
C ASN A 599 -30.67 -3.01 19.56
N SER A 600 -29.35 -3.06 19.75
CA SER A 600 -28.73 -3.16 21.07
C SER A 600 -27.61 -2.15 21.28
N ILE A 601 -27.41 -1.77 22.54
CA ILE A 601 -26.26 -0.96 22.95
C ILE A 601 -25.58 -1.68 24.12
N SER A 602 -24.28 -1.86 24.01
CA SER A 602 -23.45 -2.49 25.05
C SER A 602 -22.41 -1.51 25.55
N PHE A 603 -22.38 -1.32 26.87
CA PHE A 603 -21.40 -0.50 27.56
C PHE A 603 -20.38 -1.36 28.28
N TYR A 604 -19.11 -1.00 28.10
CA TYR A 604 -17.95 -1.69 28.65
C TYR A 604 -17.12 -0.66 29.43
N HIS A 605 -16.95 -0.85 30.74
CA HIS A 605 -16.25 0.10 31.62
C HIS A 605 -15.39 -0.62 32.66
N ASN A 606 -14.38 0.08 33.18
CA ASN A 606 -13.46 -0.45 34.18
C ASN A 606 -13.54 0.40 35.46
N ASP A 607 -14.57 0.18 36.30
CA ASP A 607 -14.66 0.82 37.61
C ASP A 607 -13.92 0.01 38.68
N ASN A 608 -12.70 0.45 39.01
CA ASN A 608 -11.85 -0.18 40.03
C ASN A 608 -12.43 -0.05 41.46
N SER A 609 -13.47 0.77 41.66
CA SER A 609 -14.04 1.03 42.99
C SER A 609 -15.29 0.21 43.33
N SER A 610 -15.94 -0.43 42.35
CA SER A 610 -17.19 -1.18 42.56
C SER A 610 -17.35 -2.43 41.67
N LEU A 611 -16.44 -3.41 41.80
CA LEU A 611 -16.48 -4.67 41.05
C LEU A 611 -17.75 -5.54 41.25
N GLY A 612 -18.79 -5.08 41.99
CA GLY A 612 -20.01 -5.83 42.28
C GLY A 612 -21.29 -5.37 41.56
N THR A 613 -21.32 -4.16 40.98
CA THR A 613 -22.53 -3.59 40.36
C THR A 613 -22.19 -2.84 39.07
N THR A 614 -22.86 -3.19 37.97
CA THR A 614 -22.75 -2.48 36.69
C THR A 614 -23.51 -1.15 36.76
N ASN A 615 -23.00 -0.11 36.10
CA ASN A 615 -23.76 1.12 35.87
C ASN A 615 -25.02 0.82 35.06
N ASP A 616 -26.16 1.36 35.50
CA ASP A 616 -27.39 1.35 34.71
C ASP A 616 -27.41 2.54 33.75
N TYR A 617 -27.21 2.24 32.46
CA TYR A 617 -27.28 3.21 31.38
C TYR A 617 -28.67 3.28 30.72
N SER A 618 -29.62 2.42 31.10
CA SER A 618 -30.96 2.41 30.52
C SER A 618 -31.75 3.69 30.84
N GLN A 619 -31.40 4.38 31.93
CA GLN A 619 -31.96 5.70 32.28
C GLN A 619 -31.68 6.80 31.24
N TYR A 620 -30.66 6.61 30.39
CA TYR A 620 -30.30 7.55 29.32
C TYR A 620 -30.99 7.24 27.98
N LEU A 621 -31.90 6.27 27.96
CA LEU A 621 -32.82 6.08 26.84
C LEU A 621 -33.87 7.19 26.83
N TYR A 622 -34.23 7.65 25.63
CA TYR A 622 -35.36 8.53 25.43
C TYR A 622 -36.66 7.91 25.96
N SER A 623 -37.43 8.70 26.72
CA SER A 623 -38.69 8.23 27.30
C SER A 623 -39.66 7.74 26.22
N GLY A 624 -40.05 6.46 26.30
CA GLY A 624 -40.98 5.85 25.35
C GLY A 624 -40.36 5.34 24.05
N LEU A 625 -39.05 5.52 23.84
CA LEU A 625 -38.31 5.06 22.67
C LEU A 625 -37.19 4.10 23.09
N GLY A 626 -37.52 2.80 23.14
CA GLY A 626 -36.55 1.73 23.43
C GLY A 626 -37.02 0.74 24.48
N ASP A 627 -36.36 -0.43 24.47
CA ASP A 627 -36.51 -1.47 25.47
C ASP A 627 -35.22 -1.53 26.33
N PRO A 628 -35.29 -1.18 27.63
CA PRO A 628 -34.19 -1.30 28.58
C PRO A 628 -33.51 -2.67 28.59
N ALA A 629 -34.23 -3.75 28.23
CA ALA A 629 -33.68 -5.11 28.18
C ALA A 629 -32.58 -5.31 27.12
N ARG A 630 -32.37 -4.32 26.23
CA ARG A 630 -31.35 -4.35 25.16
C ARG A 630 -30.23 -3.34 25.38
N VAL A 631 -30.19 -2.73 26.56
CA VAL A 631 -29.04 -1.97 27.04
C VAL A 631 -28.26 -2.87 27.97
N PHE A 632 -27.06 -3.24 27.55
CA PHE A 632 -26.17 -4.11 28.30
C PHE A 632 -25.02 -3.31 28.91
N SER A 633 -24.58 -3.70 30.10
CA SER A 633 -23.48 -3.04 30.81
C SER A 633 -22.58 -4.12 31.40
N TYR A 634 -21.28 -4.00 31.12
CA TYR A 634 -20.29 -4.99 31.50
C TYR A 634 -19.08 -4.30 32.14
N ILE A 635 -18.55 -4.95 33.17
CA ILE A 635 -17.30 -4.57 33.82
C ILE A 635 -16.13 -5.27 33.12
N ALA A 636 -15.11 -4.50 32.74
CA ALA A 636 -13.89 -4.99 32.13
C ALA A 636 -13.04 -5.70 33.17
N LEU A 637 -12.66 -6.95 32.89
CA LEU A 637 -11.65 -7.65 33.66
C LEU A 637 -10.49 -8.00 32.73
N ASN A 638 -9.31 -7.44 33.02
CA ASN A 638 -8.12 -7.64 32.20
C ASN A 638 -7.51 -8.99 32.47
N VAL A 639 -7.74 -9.91 31.54
CA VAL A 639 -7.15 -11.23 31.53
C VAL A 639 -5.83 -11.17 30.79
N THR A 640 -4.80 -11.80 31.34
CA THR A 640 -3.54 -11.99 30.62
C THR A 640 -3.44 -13.42 30.12
N ALA A 641 -2.92 -13.60 28.92
CA ALA A 641 -2.62 -14.90 28.36
C ALA A 641 -1.26 -14.92 27.67
N THR A 642 -0.68 -16.12 27.56
CA THR A 642 0.48 -16.36 26.70
C THR A 642 0.15 -17.46 25.70
N ILE A 643 0.69 -17.35 24.48
CA ILE A 643 0.52 -18.34 23.43
C ILE A 643 1.86 -19.05 23.21
N ASN A 644 1.83 -20.38 23.03
CA ASN A 644 3.02 -21.14 22.72
C ASN A 644 3.48 -20.90 21.28
N ASP A 645 4.80 -20.72 21.11
CA ASP A 645 5.44 -20.89 19.81
C ASP A 645 5.25 -22.34 19.33
N LYS A 646 5.20 -22.53 18.01
CA LYS A 646 5.08 -23.87 17.40
C LYS A 646 6.08 -24.07 16.27
N ILE A 647 6.33 -25.33 15.92
CA ILE A 647 6.96 -25.70 14.65
C ILE A 647 5.85 -25.86 13.60
N TYR A 648 6.13 -25.49 12.35
CA TYR A 648 5.19 -25.60 11.24
C TYR A 648 4.63 -27.03 11.12
N ASP A 649 3.31 -27.15 11.19
CA ASP A 649 2.59 -28.42 11.11
C ASP A 649 1.53 -28.45 9.99
N GLY A 650 1.52 -27.41 9.14
CA GLY A 650 0.55 -27.26 8.07
C GLY A 650 -0.80 -26.66 8.50
N THR A 651 -0.96 -26.24 9.75
CA THR A 651 -2.19 -25.63 10.28
C THR A 651 -1.94 -24.26 10.89
N ASN A 652 -2.99 -23.45 11.00
CA ASN A 652 -2.96 -22.16 11.72
C ASN A 652 -3.44 -22.27 13.18
N ALA A 653 -3.62 -23.47 13.73
CA ALA A 653 -4.03 -23.65 15.12
C ALA A 653 -2.90 -23.24 16.08
N ALA A 654 -3.24 -22.51 17.14
CA ALA A 654 -2.35 -22.09 18.22
C ALA A 654 -2.79 -22.70 19.56
N THR A 655 -1.87 -22.72 20.54
CA THR A 655 -2.14 -23.29 21.87
C THR A 655 -1.95 -22.22 22.94
N ILE A 656 -3.00 -21.99 23.74
CA ILE A 656 -2.94 -21.11 24.92
C ILE A 656 -2.09 -21.81 25.99
N ASN A 657 -1.02 -21.14 26.45
CA ASN A 657 -0.10 -21.65 27.45
C ASN A 657 -0.54 -21.29 28.87
N THR A 658 -0.72 -20.00 29.12
CA THR A 658 -1.27 -19.48 30.38
C THR A 658 -2.46 -18.60 30.10
N LEU A 659 -3.42 -18.62 31.04
CA LEU A 659 -4.58 -17.75 31.06
C LEU A 659 -4.79 -17.37 32.52
N ASN A 660 -4.68 -16.09 32.86
CA ASN A 660 -4.67 -15.63 34.24
C ASN A 660 -5.66 -14.50 34.49
N LEU A 661 -6.39 -14.61 35.60
CA LEU A 661 -7.19 -13.52 36.14
C LEU A 661 -6.33 -12.54 36.93
N PRO A 662 -6.63 -11.23 36.88
CA PRO A 662 -6.03 -10.28 37.80
C PRO A 662 -6.48 -10.60 39.22
N GLY A 663 -5.63 -10.32 40.21
CA GLY A 663 -5.85 -10.73 41.61
C GLY A 663 -7.08 -10.12 42.30
N SER A 664 -7.69 -9.11 41.70
CA SER A 664 -8.88 -8.40 42.21
C SER A 664 -10.13 -8.80 41.40
N VAL A 665 -10.74 -9.92 41.72
CA VAL A 665 -12.07 -10.30 41.18
C VAL A 665 -13.06 -10.53 42.32
N PRO A 666 -14.36 -10.26 42.10
CA PRO A 666 -15.41 -10.61 43.07
C PRO A 666 -15.34 -12.08 43.46
N SER A 667 -15.62 -12.38 44.73
CA SER A 667 -15.50 -13.75 45.23
C SER A 667 -16.42 -14.71 44.48
N GLY A 668 -15.88 -15.87 44.12
CA GLY A 668 -16.60 -16.93 43.40
C GLY A 668 -16.57 -16.84 41.87
N ILE A 669 -15.86 -15.87 41.28
CA ILE A 669 -15.64 -15.79 39.82
C ILE A 669 -14.32 -16.46 39.45
N SER A 670 -14.32 -17.25 38.38
CA SER A 670 -13.13 -17.87 37.80
C SER A 670 -13.18 -17.86 36.27
N LEU A 671 -12.03 -18.05 35.59
CA LEU A 671 -12.01 -18.23 34.14
C LEU A 671 -12.22 -19.70 33.79
N SER A 672 -13.03 -19.90 32.77
CA SER A 672 -13.11 -21.15 32.03
C SER A 672 -12.44 -20.96 30.68
N SER A 673 -11.44 -21.81 30.41
CA SER A 673 -10.91 -22.05 29.07
C SER A 673 -11.63 -23.21 28.36
N ALA A 674 -12.70 -23.76 28.94
CA ALA A 674 -13.47 -24.82 28.31
C ALA A 674 -14.18 -24.27 27.07
N GLY A 675 -13.70 -24.66 25.89
CA GLY A 675 -14.17 -24.15 24.60
C GLY A 675 -13.30 -23.02 24.02
N ALA A 676 -12.22 -22.64 24.69
CA ALA A 676 -11.31 -21.64 24.15
C ALA A 676 -10.55 -22.17 22.93
N THR A 677 -10.45 -21.36 21.88
CA THR A 677 -9.66 -21.63 20.68
C THR A 677 -8.67 -20.50 20.45
N ALA A 678 -7.50 -20.83 19.91
CA ALA A 678 -6.50 -19.87 19.50
C ALA A 678 -6.03 -20.17 18.07
N THR A 679 -5.91 -19.15 17.23
CA THR A 679 -5.54 -19.32 15.82
C THR A 679 -4.59 -18.22 15.36
N PHE A 680 -3.51 -18.60 14.69
CA PHE A 680 -2.64 -17.69 13.95
C PHE A 680 -3.39 -17.10 12.74
N VAL A 681 -3.02 -15.87 12.35
CA VAL A 681 -3.54 -15.19 11.15
C VAL A 681 -3.41 -16.04 9.87
N ASP A 682 -2.36 -16.84 9.78
CA ASP A 682 -2.14 -17.82 8.70
C ASP A 682 -1.20 -18.95 9.20
N LYS A 683 -1.04 -19.99 8.38
CA LYS A 683 -0.20 -21.17 8.71
C LYS A 683 1.31 -20.99 8.45
N ASN A 684 1.72 -19.88 7.84
CA ASN A 684 3.08 -19.65 7.32
C ASN A 684 4.07 -19.35 8.44
N ALA A 685 5.34 -19.72 8.24
CA ALA A 685 6.38 -19.55 9.25
C ALA A 685 6.70 -18.06 9.44
N GLY A 686 6.95 -17.64 10.68
CA GLY A 686 7.21 -16.23 11.00
C GLY A 686 7.28 -15.99 12.50
N THR A 687 7.92 -14.88 12.88
CA THR A 687 8.03 -14.41 14.27
C THR A 687 6.93 -13.41 14.59
N ASN A 688 6.50 -13.34 15.86
CA ASN A 688 5.51 -12.37 16.35
C ASN A 688 4.21 -12.33 15.53
N LYS A 689 3.76 -13.49 15.05
CA LYS A 689 2.50 -13.60 14.31
C LYS A 689 1.35 -13.35 15.28
N SER A 690 0.39 -12.53 14.84
CA SER A 690 -0.84 -12.28 15.58
C SER A 690 -1.66 -13.56 15.75
N VAL A 691 -2.25 -13.72 16.94
CA VAL A 691 -3.07 -14.85 17.35
C VAL A 691 -4.39 -14.34 17.91
N SER A 692 -5.50 -14.78 17.31
CA SER A 692 -6.84 -14.51 17.84
C SER A 692 -7.22 -15.60 18.83
N VAL A 693 -7.67 -15.20 20.02
CA VAL A 693 -8.22 -16.10 21.04
C VAL A 693 -9.73 -15.85 21.18
N SER A 694 -10.51 -16.92 21.24
CA SER A 694 -11.96 -16.87 21.46
C SER A 694 -12.41 -17.98 22.41
N GLY A 695 -13.64 -17.90 22.93
CA GLY A 695 -14.24 -18.97 23.74
C GLY A 695 -13.80 -19.03 25.21
N VAL A 696 -12.95 -18.09 25.65
CA VAL A 696 -12.70 -17.89 27.09
C VAL A 696 -13.94 -17.25 27.72
N SER A 697 -14.35 -17.70 28.90
CA SER A 697 -15.53 -17.19 29.61
C SER A 697 -15.33 -17.11 31.12
N PHE A 698 -16.17 -16.33 31.79
CA PHE A 698 -16.27 -16.34 33.26
C PHE A 698 -17.26 -17.41 33.71
N VAL A 699 -16.92 -18.13 34.79
CA VAL A 699 -17.82 -19.09 35.47
C VAL A 699 -17.87 -18.82 36.98
N GLY A 700 -19.05 -19.03 37.58
CA GLY A 700 -19.32 -18.79 39.00
C GLY A 700 -19.81 -17.36 39.34
N GLY A 701 -20.07 -17.10 40.63
CA GLY A 701 -20.55 -15.81 41.18
C GLY A 701 -21.60 -15.96 42.29
N ILE A 702 -21.77 -14.91 43.12
CA ILE A 702 -22.63 -14.91 44.33
C ILE A 702 -24.05 -14.38 44.10
N SER A 703 -24.42 -14.00 42.88
CA SER A 703 -25.78 -13.57 42.52
C SER A 703 -26.36 -14.47 41.43
N SER A 704 -27.68 -14.45 41.26
CA SER A 704 -28.45 -15.14 40.20
C SER A 704 -28.06 -14.74 38.76
N SER A 705 -26.96 -14.00 38.58
CA SER A 705 -26.44 -13.46 37.32
C SER A 705 -24.95 -13.74 37.12
N GLY A 706 -24.38 -14.77 37.77
CA GLY A 706 -22.94 -15.11 37.75
C GLY A 706 -22.25 -15.00 36.38
N GLY A 707 -20.99 -14.52 36.35
CA GLY A 707 -20.14 -14.32 35.16
C GLY A 707 -20.61 -13.29 34.12
N ASN A 708 -21.93 -13.11 33.94
CA ASN A 708 -22.55 -12.41 32.82
C ASN A 708 -22.41 -10.88 32.86
N ASN A 709 -22.01 -10.32 34.01
CA ASN A 709 -21.77 -8.88 34.16
C ASN A 709 -20.33 -8.47 33.80
N TYR A 710 -19.46 -9.42 33.47
CA TYR A 710 -18.05 -9.16 33.17
C TYR A 710 -17.75 -9.54 31.74
N TYR A 711 -16.86 -8.76 31.12
CA TYR A 711 -16.29 -9.12 29.84
C TYR A 711 -14.77 -9.25 29.97
N ILE A 712 -14.22 -10.10 29.13
CA ILE A 712 -12.78 -10.36 29.09
C ILE A 712 -12.12 -9.27 28.27
N ASN A 713 -11.22 -8.53 28.89
CA ASN A 713 -10.32 -7.60 28.23
C ASN A 713 -8.89 -8.18 28.19
N GLY A 714 -8.06 -7.77 27.23
CA GLY A 714 -6.62 -8.08 27.20
C GLY A 714 -6.18 -9.29 26.37
N LEU A 715 -7.10 -9.97 25.68
CA LEU A 715 -6.79 -11.12 24.80
C LEU A 715 -6.72 -10.76 23.30
N GLU A 716 -6.82 -9.47 22.97
CA GLU A 716 -6.99 -8.96 21.60
C GLU A 716 -5.65 -8.81 20.84
N SER A 717 -4.52 -8.71 21.55
CA SER A 717 -3.20 -8.40 20.97
C SER A 717 -2.11 -9.44 21.34
N LEU A 718 -2.43 -10.73 21.18
CA LEU A 718 -1.49 -11.82 21.49
C LEU A 718 -0.65 -12.20 20.26
N THR A 719 0.62 -12.54 20.50
CA THR A 719 1.54 -12.96 19.45
C THR A 719 2.29 -14.24 19.81
N ALA A 720 2.63 -15.04 18.81
CA ALA A 720 3.56 -16.17 18.93
C ALA A 720 4.27 -16.42 17.59
N SER A 721 5.26 -17.31 17.58
CA SER A 721 6.07 -17.63 16.40
C SER A 721 5.77 -19.02 15.86
N ILE A 722 5.77 -19.15 14.52
CA ILE A 722 5.79 -20.44 13.82
C ILE A 722 7.20 -20.65 13.24
N THR A 723 7.96 -21.57 13.84
CA THR A 723 9.29 -21.95 13.37
C THR A 723 9.20 -22.93 12.19
N LYS A 724 10.11 -22.82 11.23
CA LYS A 724 10.19 -23.72 10.06
C LYS A 724 10.34 -25.18 10.48
N ALA A 725 9.66 -26.09 9.77
CA ALA A 725 9.80 -27.53 9.99
C ALA A 725 10.94 -28.12 9.15
N ASN A 726 11.64 -29.10 9.72
CA ASN A 726 12.66 -29.87 9.03
C ASN A 726 12.00 -31.02 8.23
N LEU A 727 12.40 -31.15 6.97
CA LEU A 727 12.10 -32.24 6.08
C LEU A 727 13.30 -33.16 5.94
N SER A 728 13.08 -34.43 6.25
CA SER A 728 14.07 -35.50 6.07
C SER A 728 13.86 -36.19 4.73
N VAL A 729 14.94 -36.37 3.98
CA VAL A 729 14.95 -37.23 2.79
C VAL A 729 15.11 -38.68 3.25
N SER A 730 14.23 -39.56 2.78
CA SER A 730 14.23 -40.99 3.03
C SER A 730 14.30 -41.78 1.71
N GLY A 731 14.42 -43.11 1.80
CA GLY A 731 14.37 -43.99 0.62
C GLY A 731 15.67 -44.14 -0.18
N VAL A 732 16.79 -43.62 0.35
CA VAL A 732 18.12 -43.71 -0.28
C VAL A 732 19.09 -44.40 0.67
N SER A 733 19.85 -45.35 0.14
CA SER A 733 20.89 -46.09 0.85
C SER A 733 22.20 -46.02 0.07
N ALA A 734 23.34 -46.19 0.75
CA ALA A 734 24.62 -46.32 0.07
C ALA A 734 25.01 -47.79 -0.09
N SER A 735 25.52 -48.17 -1.26
CA SER A 735 26.04 -49.51 -1.51
C SER A 735 27.47 -49.67 -1.01
N ASN A 736 27.79 -50.88 -0.54
CA ASN A 736 29.18 -51.28 -0.32
C ASN A 736 29.95 -51.25 -1.65
N LYS A 737 31.25 -50.95 -1.57
CA LYS A 737 32.17 -50.99 -2.72
C LYS A 737 33.48 -51.65 -2.32
N ASN A 738 34.19 -52.17 -3.32
CA ASN A 738 35.59 -52.54 -3.16
C ASN A 738 36.43 -51.27 -3.08
N TYR A 739 37.56 -51.33 -2.36
CA TYR A 739 38.45 -50.19 -2.18
C TYR A 739 39.03 -49.73 -3.53
N ASP A 740 38.82 -48.46 -3.87
CA ASP A 740 39.34 -47.81 -5.08
C ASP A 740 40.09 -46.50 -4.79
N GLY A 741 40.35 -46.22 -3.51
CA GLY A 741 41.04 -45.00 -3.06
C GLY A 741 40.20 -43.72 -3.12
N THR A 742 38.93 -43.78 -3.51
CA THR A 742 38.01 -42.63 -3.58
C THR A 742 36.95 -42.66 -2.48
N THR A 743 36.42 -41.50 -2.10
CA THR A 743 35.31 -41.37 -1.15
C THR A 743 33.93 -41.41 -1.83
N THR A 744 33.84 -41.58 -3.15
CA THR A 744 32.55 -41.59 -3.85
C THR A 744 31.74 -42.84 -3.49
N ALA A 745 30.52 -42.64 -3.01
CA ALA A 745 29.55 -43.69 -2.71
C ALA A 745 28.47 -43.77 -3.79
N THR A 746 28.15 -45.00 -4.21
CA THR A 746 26.99 -45.25 -5.09
C THR A 746 25.74 -45.30 -4.22
N LEU A 747 24.75 -44.47 -4.55
CA LEU A 747 23.46 -44.47 -3.87
C LEU A 747 22.47 -45.37 -4.60
N THR A 748 21.66 -46.09 -3.84
CA THR A 748 20.55 -46.94 -4.30
C THR A 748 19.24 -46.50 -3.66
N GLY A 749 18.12 -46.84 -4.30
CA GLY A 749 16.78 -46.39 -3.89
C GLY A 749 16.37 -45.08 -4.58
N SER A 750 15.30 -44.46 -4.10
CA SER A 750 14.75 -43.22 -4.64
C SER A 750 14.43 -42.28 -3.50
N GLY A 751 15.00 -41.07 -3.53
CA GLY A 751 14.77 -40.05 -2.51
C GLY A 751 13.31 -39.65 -2.45
N ALA A 752 12.74 -39.70 -1.25
CA ALA A 752 11.38 -39.29 -0.96
C ALA A 752 11.34 -38.35 0.24
N ILE A 753 10.38 -37.43 0.21
CA ILE A 753 10.06 -36.54 1.33
C ILE A 753 8.56 -36.69 1.61
N SER A 754 8.21 -36.77 2.89
CA SER A 754 6.81 -36.76 3.31
C SER A 754 6.30 -35.32 3.45
N ALA A 755 5.12 -35.04 2.90
CA ALA A 755 4.43 -33.77 3.13
C ALA A 755 3.93 -33.66 4.58
N LEU A 756 3.78 -32.42 5.06
CA LEU A 756 3.08 -32.11 6.31
C LEU A 756 1.67 -31.61 5.98
N GLY A 757 0.64 -32.28 6.50
CA GLY A 757 -0.75 -31.91 6.26
C GLY A 757 -1.16 -32.01 4.78
N SER A 758 -1.78 -30.95 4.25
CA SER A 758 -2.24 -30.86 2.85
C SER A 758 -1.20 -30.30 1.87
N ASP A 759 0.03 -30.09 2.33
CA ASP A 759 1.09 -29.57 1.46
C ASP A 759 1.47 -30.60 0.38
N VAL A 760 1.94 -30.10 -0.77
CA VAL A 760 2.50 -30.94 -1.83
C VAL A 760 3.99 -30.66 -1.92
N VAL A 761 4.80 -31.68 -1.58
CA VAL A 761 6.25 -31.65 -1.68
C VAL A 761 6.71 -32.66 -2.70
N SER A 762 7.73 -32.29 -3.48
CA SER A 762 8.42 -33.19 -4.40
C SER A 762 9.92 -33.03 -4.20
N LEU A 763 10.70 -34.02 -4.61
CA LEU A 763 12.15 -33.99 -4.51
C LEU A 763 12.74 -34.01 -5.93
N SER A 764 13.66 -33.10 -6.21
CA SER A 764 14.39 -33.02 -7.48
C SER A 764 15.89 -33.16 -7.27
N GLY A 765 16.64 -33.32 -8.36
CA GLY A 765 18.08 -33.58 -8.32
C GLY A 765 18.40 -35.06 -8.11
N THR A 766 19.67 -35.39 -8.28
CA THR A 766 20.21 -36.75 -8.10
C THR A 766 21.12 -36.77 -6.88
N GLY A 767 20.86 -37.69 -5.96
CA GLY A 767 21.69 -37.85 -4.77
C GLY A 767 23.14 -38.19 -5.12
N VAL A 768 24.09 -37.51 -4.49
CA VAL A 768 25.52 -37.83 -4.52
C VAL A 768 25.93 -38.26 -3.11
N GLY A 769 26.45 -39.48 -3.01
CA GLY A 769 26.95 -40.04 -1.75
C GLY A 769 28.45 -39.92 -1.63
N THR A 770 28.94 -39.59 -0.43
CA THR A 770 30.37 -39.54 -0.11
C THR A 770 30.64 -40.26 1.20
N PHE A 771 31.48 -41.29 1.18
CA PHE A 771 32.00 -41.94 2.38
C PHE A 771 32.85 -40.96 3.20
N ALA A 772 32.70 -41.02 4.53
CA ALA A 772 33.43 -40.16 5.47
C ALA A 772 34.95 -40.43 5.48
N ASP A 773 35.36 -41.64 5.11
CA ASP A 773 36.77 -42.03 4.96
C ASP A 773 36.92 -42.90 3.69
N LYS A 774 38.06 -42.77 3.01
CA LYS A 774 38.44 -43.63 1.89
C LYS A 774 38.94 -45.00 2.34
N ASN A 775 39.45 -45.12 3.58
CA ASN A 775 40.09 -46.33 4.10
C ASN A 775 39.09 -47.49 4.26
N VAL A 776 39.56 -48.73 4.15
CA VAL A 776 38.71 -49.93 4.28
C VAL A 776 38.19 -50.07 5.72
N GLY A 777 36.89 -50.26 5.88
CA GLY A 777 36.24 -50.46 7.16
C GLY A 777 34.76 -50.82 7.01
N THR A 778 34.14 -51.30 8.09
CA THR A 778 32.71 -51.60 8.16
C THR A 778 31.96 -50.44 8.80
N GLY A 779 30.79 -50.08 8.26
CA GLY A 779 29.94 -49.03 8.84
C GLY A 779 30.46 -47.60 8.63
N ILE A 780 31.25 -47.36 7.58
CA ILE A 780 31.70 -46.01 7.23
C ILE A 780 30.49 -45.16 6.86
N GLY A 781 30.30 -44.05 7.58
CA GLY A 781 29.18 -43.13 7.34
C GLY A 781 29.22 -42.53 5.92
N VAL A 782 28.06 -42.39 5.29
CA VAL A 782 27.93 -41.76 3.98
C VAL A 782 27.10 -40.48 4.10
N THR A 783 27.68 -39.36 3.67
CA THR A 783 26.95 -38.10 3.55
C THR A 783 26.28 -38.05 2.18
N VAL A 784 24.99 -37.75 2.15
CA VAL A 784 24.20 -37.61 0.92
C VAL A 784 23.92 -36.13 0.66
N SER A 785 24.16 -35.68 -0.57
CA SER A 785 23.89 -34.32 -1.05
C SER A 785 23.23 -34.36 -2.43
N GLY A 786 22.89 -33.22 -3.03
CA GLY A 786 22.40 -33.16 -4.43
C GLY A 786 20.88 -33.28 -4.62
N TYR A 787 20.13 -33.65 -3.58
CA TYR A 787 18.68 -33.53 -3.57
C TYR A 787 18.24 -32.09 -3.28
N THR A 788 17.19 -31.63 -3.95
CA THR A 788 16.58 -30.30 -3.79
C THR A 788 15.06 -30.45 -3.71
N PRO A 789 14.40 -30.11 -2.60
CA PRO A 789 12.94 -30.11 -2.52
C PRO A 789 12.33 -29.11 -3.51
N LEU A 790 11.30 -29.52 -4.23
CA LEU A 790 10.45 -28.68 -5.08
C LEU A 790 9.04 -28.60 -4.48
N ARG A 791 8.39 -27.45 -4.65
CA ARG A 791 7.04 -27.17 -4.16
C ARG A 791 6.04 -27.18 -5.31
N TYR A 792 4.82 -27.63 -5.04
CA TYR A 792 3.65 -27.35 -5.88
C TYR A 792 2.54 -26.72 -5.00
N GLY A 793 2.08 -25.53 -5.35
CA GLY A 793 0.83 -24.97 -4.82
C GLY A 793 -0.35 -25.54 -5.61
N CYS A 794 -1.44 -25.90 -4.94
CA CYS A 794 -2.58 -26.62 -5.53
C CYS A 794 -3.26 -25.82 -6.66
N GLY A 795 -3.52 -26.46 -7.81
CA GLY A 795 -4.69 -26.12 -8.61
C GLY A 795 -4.65 -26.10 -10.13
N GLN A 796 -3.74 -26.73 -10.89
CA GLN A 796 -3.97 -27.03 -12.33
C GLN A 796 -3.11 -28.21 -12.82
N LEU A 797 -3.71 -29.09 -13.63
CA LEU A 797 -3.01 -30.04 -14.49
C LEU A 797 -2.28 -29.26 -15.59
N GLN A 798 -0.93 -29.30 -15.67
CA GLN A 798 -0.17 -29.73 -16.86
C GLN A 798 1.34 -29.38 -16.84
N SER A 799 2.06 -30.28 -17.51
CA SER A 799 3.45 -30.31 -17.97
C SER A 799 4.06 -29.00 -18.52
N GLY A 800 5.29 -28.68 -18.08
CA GLY A 800 6.21 -27.75 -18.78
C GLY A 800 7.33 -27.19 -17.87
N PRO A 801 8.57 -26.96 -18.34
CA PRO A 801 9.75 -27.04 -17.47
C PRO A 801 10.29 -25.71 -16.90
N THR A 802 11.04 -25.87 -15.79
CA THR A 802 12.15 -25.06 -15.24
C THR A 802 11.85 -23.70 -14.58
N HIS A 803 11.90 -23.69 -13.24
CA HIS A 803 12.48 -22.59 -12.45
C HIS A 803 13.70 -23.12 -11.68
N GLY A 804 14.82 -22.39 -11.73
CA GLY A 804 16.12 -22.79 -11.18
C GLY A 804 16.17 -22.80 -9.64
N PRO A 805 17.06 -23.60 -9.02
CA PRO A 805 17.07 -23.80 -7.58
C PRO A 805 17.93 -22.75 -6.83
N TYR A 806 17.40 -22.27 -5.70
CA TYR A 806 18.17 -21.66 -4.62
C TYR A 806 19.15 -22.69 -4.05
N ARG A 807 20.46 -22.43 -4.10
CA ARG A 807 21.48 -23.25 -3.43
C ARG A 807 21.72 -22.74 -2.01
N GLN A 808 21.28 -23.50 -1.01
CA GLN A 808 21.89 -23.49 0.32
C GLN A 808 22.57 -24.85 0.55
N TYR A 809 23.88 -24.81 0.80
CA TYR A 809 24.65 -25.96 1.25
C TYR A 809 24.44 -26.13 2.75
N LEU A 810 23.68 -27.13 3.18
CA LEU A 810 23.69 -27.66 4.55
C LEU A 810 23.36 -29.16 4.52
N GLN A 811 24.04 -29.93 5.36
CA GLN A 811 23.97 -31.39 5.44
C GLN A 811 22.55 -31.85 5.82
N GLY A 812 21.98 -32.78 5.03
CA GLY A 812 20.96 -33.75 5.46
C GLY A 812 19.60 -33.27 6.01
N GLN A 813 19.36 -31.96 6.18
CA GLN A 813 18.10 -31.40 6.66
C GLN A 813 17.66 -30.26 5.74
N PHE A 814 16.45 -30.37 5.18
CA PHE A 814 15.84 -29.32 4.36
C PHE A 814 14.74 -28.61 5.15
N ASN A 815 14.60 -27.30 5.03
CA ASN A 815 13.57 -26.56 5.77
C ASN A 815 12.35 -26.25 4.89
N LEU A 816 11.14 -26.43 5.41
CA LEU A 816 9.91 -25.92 4.79
C LEU A 816 9.75 -24.42 5.10
N GLU A 817 9.95 -23.57 4.08
CA GLU A 817 9.55 -22.15 4.03
C GLU A 817 8.25 -21.91 3.24
N ARG A 818 7.16 -21.47 3.87
CA ARG A 818 6.25 -20.52 3.22
C ARG A 818 6.12 -19.32 4.13
#